data_AF-A0A4Q4WC54-F1
#
_entry.id   AF-A0A4Q4WC54-F1
#
_cell.length_a   1.000
_cell.length_b   1.000
_cell.length_c   1.000
_cell.angle_alpha   90.00
_cell.angle_beta   90.00
_cell.angle_gamma   90.00
#
_symmetry.space_group_name_H-M   'P 1'
#
loop_
_entity.id
_entity.type
_entity.pdbx_description
1 polymer ?
#
loop_
_entity_poly.entity_id
_entity_poly.type
_entity_poly.pdbx_seq_one_letter_code
_entity_poly.pdbx_strand_id
1 'polypeptide(L)'
;MEILERNSYAQPILDDSTTWEQLPQIELKDLGCVRVPRPRKYGQGDVALDDSLVINLDDLLSGKLRDKSVISSILESNEHIRTLSLVAQTRGLSEQLRTWAIKQEIDIDGFAGVEREDVGDRAWGSLARTAATLCRPSAASAAEDQAMRRLQESLRESHPTNFAHLLETSRPVSITPSSRHASIYSIMSRLNSSIVHSRSMSAEYNTFDETPNLNSDDETRKLLLTPGFVMPMAENSKFKGSCALCSKSDTVLALLLREPPSSVATPGFPLPQSRSKVAFPLAMGNFAETDILSFMCCDACASVRVKSQATVYGNRIIAALPLVPYNENKQAYETWLKVAFQDRFAHDDNALVFIAVLYVQILKPRAAFSENDKLFLRALKWACADLSRSVYSPSALSDSFPGPSFRRPLHEALSQSADDATKAKSVCFFQYPIEGFVIMTMILDSQKEVQRNLPFVVESLVFQRLLYHITEQYHQHLAVHGRMLTHLTMMQVLVQDRRQRSASSLRRGLGRLQRPRSISSFSFRGLSNLTRTLFGDHTRAMQPKLAVSVELLAETPLISTDTLLLLRKLGANFDWIDNRANNALAVFLHHLPRSGIEHSSPADHFKELAALRKLSKVFRDPADVSPHTAKNLVKLLPPLDQPLAHSARP
;
A
#
# COMPACT_ATOMS: atom_id res chain seq x y z
N MET A 1 4.91 21.55 52.10
CA MET A 1 4.34 22.90 52.22
C MET A 1 3.97 23.18 53.66
N GLU A 2 3.02 22.48 54.29
CA GLU A 2 2.59 22.76 55.68
C GLU A 2 3.71 22.85 56.75
N ILE A 3 4.75 22.02 56.68
CA ILE A 3 5.87 22.06 57.65
C ILE A 3 6.78 23.29 57.42
N LEU A 4 7.02 23.65 56.17
CA LEU A 4 7.83 24.83 55.81
C LEU A 4 7.05 26.13 56.08
N GLU A 5 5.74 26.13 55.79
CA GLU A 5 4.84 27.24 56.04
C GLU A 5 4.63 27.49 57.55
N ARG A 6 4.50 26.44 58.36
CA ARG A 6 4.38 26.58 59.83
C ARG A 6 5.60 27.24 60.47
N ASN A 7 6.77 26.96 59.93
CA ASN A 7 8.03 27.45 60.49
C ASN A 7 8.57 28.69 59.76
N SER A 8 7.79 29.26 58.81
CA SER A 8 8.18 30.44 58.02
C SER A 8 9.53 30.28 57.29
N TYR A 9 9.91 29.04 56.93
CA TYR A 9 11.15 28.81 56.19
C TYR A 9 10.90 29.01 54.70
N ALA A 10 11.61 29.97 54.10
CA ALA A 10 11.73 30.06 52.65
C ALA A 10 12.42 28.77 52.14
N GLN A 11 11.98 28.24 50.99
CA GLN A 11 12.69 27.10 50.39
C GLN A 11 14.14 27.52 50.11
N PRO A 12 15.15 26.78 50.63
CA PRO A 12 16.54 27.15 50.38
C PRO A 12 16.84 26.97 48.89
N ILE A 13 17.55 27.94 48.31
CA ILE A 13 18.13 27.78 46.98
C ILE A 13 19.35 26.87 47.17
N LEU A 14 19.30 25.67 46.60
CA LEU A 14 20.38 24.70 46.68
C LEU A 14 21.43 25.02 45.62
N ASP A 15 22.55 25.60 46.04
CA ASP A 15 23.73 25.85 45.22
C ASP A 15 25.01 25.30 45.87
N ASP A 16 26.14 25.44 45.20
CA ASP A 16 27.44 24.91 45.66
C ASP A 16 27.94 25.56 46.97
N SER A 17 27.32 26.66 47.41
CA SER A 17 27.63 27.36 48.65
C SER A 17 26.67 27.02 49.80
N THR A 18 25.64 26.22 49.53
CA THR A 18 24.61 25.88 50.52
C THR A 18 25.16 24.92 51.56
N THR A 19 25.26 25.36 52.81
CA THR A 19 25.78 24.53 53.91
C THR A 19 24.67 23.70 54.55
N TRP A 20 25.05 22.61 55.24
CA TRP A 20 24.09 21.72 55.92
C TRP A 20 23.22 22.46 56.95
N GLU A 21 23.74 23.51 57.58
CA GLU A 21 22.99 24.31 58.55
C GLU A 21 21.92 25.20 57.90
N GLN A 22 22.06 25.50 56.61
CA GLN A 22 21.11 26.31 55.84
C GLN A 22 19.94 25.48 55.30
N LEU A 23 20.02 24.15 55.37
CA LEU A 23 18.92 23.27 55.02
C LEU A 23 17.85 23.30 56.12
N PRO A 24 16.54 23.27 55.77
CA PRO A 24 15.48 23.23 56.74
C PRO A 24 15.64 22.01 57.65
N GLN A 25 15.90 22.27 58.92
CA GLN A 25 15.99 21.24 59.94
C GLN A 25 14.57 20.87 60.34
N ILE A 26 14.24 19.59 60.15
CA ILE A 26 12.94 19.03 60.45
C ILE A 26 13.10 18.23 61.74
N GLU A 27 12.37 18.58 62.80
CA GLU A 27 12.42 17.78 64.01
C GLU A 27 11.74 16.41 63.77
N LEU A 28 12.22 15.36 64.44
CA LEU A 28 11.68 14.01 64.31
C LEU A 28 10.16 13.95 64.61
N LYS A 29 9.67 14.82 65.49
CA LYS A 29 8.23 14.95 65.81
C LYS A 29 7.42 15.49 64.63
N ASP A 30 8.02 16.31 63.77
CA ASP A 30 7.37 16.92 62.61
C ASP A 30 7.29 15.94 61.44
N LEU A 31 8.14 14.90 61.41
CA LEU A 31 7.98 13.78 60.47
C LEU A 31 6.65 13.05 60.67
N GLY A 32 6.07 13.07 61.87
CA GLY A 32 4.73 12.55 62.14
C GLY A 32 3.61 13.34 61.43
N CYS A 33 3.89 14.58 61.02
CA CYS A 33 2.96 15.41 60.24
C CYS A 33 3.12 15.18 58.72
N VAL A 34 4.14 14.46 58.27
CA VAL A 34 4.33 14.14 56.85
C VAL A 34 3.25 13.17 56.40
N ARG A 35 2.20 13.71 55.79
CA ARG A 35 1.18 12.91 55.12
C ARG A 35 1.73 12.46 53.77
N VAL A 36 2.16 11.20 53.70
CA VAL A 36 2.39 10.54 52.41
C VAL A 36 1.05 10.51 51.67
N PRO A 37 0.94 11.13 50.48
CA PRO A 37 -0.29 11.06 49.71
C PRO A 37 -0.69 9.61 49.51
N ARG A 38 -1.99 9.30 49.58
CA ARG A 38 -2.45 7.95 49.28
C ARG A 38 -1.97 7.57 47.87
N PRO A 39 -1.40 6.36 47.67
CA PRO A 39 -0.98 5.92 46.35
C PRO A 39 -2.13 6.09 45.35
N ARG A 40 -1.95 6.94 44.35
CA ARG A 40 -2.89 7.04 43.23
C ARG A 40 -2.61 5.86 42.30
N LYS A 41 -3.63 5.05 42.03
CA LYS A 41 -3.56 4.01 41.02
C LYS A 41 -3.79 4.66 39.66
N TYR A 42 -2.77 4.63 38.81
CA TYR A 42 -2.86 5.07 37.42
C TYR A 42 -3.28 3.91 36.52
N GLY A 43 -4.10 4.20 35.51
CA GLY A 43 -4.46 3.24 34.48
C GLY A 43 -3.26 2.87 33.59
N GLN A 44 -3.41 1.80 32.82
CA GLN A 44 -2.43 1.47 31.79
C GLN A 44 -2.43 2.58 30.73
N GLY A 45 -1.26 3.15 30.47
CA GLY A 45 -1.10 4.26 29.52
C GLY A 45 -1.10 5.65 30.16
N ASP A 46 -1.59 5.78 31.39
CA ASP A 46 -1.64 7.06 32.09
C ASP A 46 -0.25 7.60 32.43
N VAL A 47 -0.14 8.92 32.36
CA VAL A 47 1.05 9.71 32.69
C VAL A 47 0.59 10.86 33.57
N ALA A 48 1.10 10.91 34.79
CA ALA A 48 0.96 12.07 35.65
C ALA A 48 1.97 13.13 35.20
N LEU A 49 1.46 14.28 34.83
CA LEU A 49 2.20 15.51 34.61
C LEU A 49 2.16 16.35 35.89
N ASP A 50 2.84 17.49 35.90
CA ASP A 50 2.77 18.44 37.00
C ASP A 50 1.34 19.01 37.17
N ASP A 51 1.10 19.69 38.29
CA ASP A 51 -0.20 20.26 38.66
C ASP A 51 -1.36 19.25 38.75
N SER A 52 -1.04 17.99 39.04
CA SER A 52 -2.00 16.88 39.17
C SER A 52 -2.75 16.52 37.89
N LEU A 53 -2.29 17.03 36.74
CA LEU A 53 -2.83 16.69 35.43
C LEU A 53 -2.43 15.24 35.09
N VAL A 54 -3.42 14.36 34.95
CA VAL A 54 -3.20 12.98 34.51
C VAL A 54 -3.78 12.85 33.12
N ILE A 55 -2.96 12.44 32.16
CA ILE A 55 -3.40 12.17 30.80
C ILE A 55 -3.10 10.73 30.41
N ASN A 56 -3.92 10.17 29.54
CA ASN A 56 -3.59 8.92 28.88
C ASN A 56 -2.69 9.22 27.67
N LEU A 57 -1.47 8.68 27.67
CA LEU A 57 -0.48 8.96 26.62
C LEU A 57 -0.94 8.44 25.26
N ASP A 58 -1.59 7.27 25.22
CA ASP A 58 -2.07 6.69 23.96
C ASP A 58 -3.19 7.56 23.36
N ASP A 59 -4.07 8.12 24.19
CA ASP A 59 -5.09 9.08 23.75
C ASP A 59 -4.50 10.41 23.28
N LEU A 60 -3.42 10.91 23.90
CA LEU A 60 -2.68 12.09 23.44
C LEU A 60 -2.09 11.83 22.05
N LEU A 61 -1.30 10.75 21.91
CA LEU A 61 -0.57 10.42 20.68
C LEU A 61 -1.49 10.04 19.52
N SER A 62 -2.63 9.41 19.81
CA SER A 62 -3.65 9.09 18.81
C SER A 62 -4.57 10.26 18.45
N GLY A 63 -4.45 11.41 19.13
CA GLY A 63 -5.30 12.58 18.90
C GLY A 63 -6.74 12.42 19.42
N LYS A 64 -6.99 11.45 20.30
CA LYS A 64 -8.30 11.28 20.96
C LYS A 64 -8.53 12.30 22.08
N LEU A 65 -7.46 12.90 22.62
CA LEU A 65 -7.55 13.99 23.58
C LEU A 65 -8.13 15.25 22.88
N ARG A 66 -9.42 15.51 23.06
CA ARG A 66 -10.12 16.62 22.37
C ARG A 66 -10.03 17.96 23.09
N ASP A 67 -9.62 17.97 24.34
CA ASP A 67 -9.60 19.19 25.13
C ASP A 67 -8.42 20.08 24.74
N LYS A 68 -8.71 21.12 23.93
CA LYS A 68 -7.73 22.11 23.49
C LYS A 68 -7.08 22.85 24.65
N SER A 69 -7.77 23.01 25.79
CA SER A 69 -7.21 23.68 26.97
C SER A 69 -6.13 22.83 27.62
N VAL A 70 -6.34 21.51 27.72
CA VAL A 70 -5.35 20.56 28.23
C VAL A 70 -4.14 20.49 27.30
N ILE A 71 -4.35 20.40 25.99
CA ILE A 71 -3.24 20.42 25.02
C ILE A 71 -2.43 21.71 25.12
N SER A 72 -3.11 22.86 25.26
CA SER A 72 -2.43 24.15 25.43
C SER A 72 -1.61 24.17 26.71
N SER A 73 -2.15 23.70 27.84
CA SER A 73 -1.44 23.59 29.12
C SER A 73 -0.24 22.65 29.06
N ILE A 74 -0.33 21.53 28.32
CA ILE A 74 0.80 20.63 28.07
C ILE A 74 1.90 21.35 27.29
N LEU A 75 1.52 22.08 26.24
CA LEU A 75 2.47 22.79 25.38
C LEU A 75 3.01 24.07 26.00
N GLU A 76 2.36 24.63 27.04
CA GLU A 76 2.84 25.85 27.72
C GLU A 76 3.83 25.51 28.85
N SER A 77 3.79 24.29 29.39
CA SER A 77 4.68 23.83 30.47
C SER A 77 5.87 23.02 29.95
N ASN A 78 7.08 23.56 30.16
CA ASN A 78 8.33 22.85 29.84
C ASN A 78 8.48 21.54 30.63
N GLU A 79 7.98 21.47 31.86
CA GLU A 79 8.06 20.25 32.69
C GLU A 79 7.11 19.15 32.20
N HIS A 80 5.93 19.52 31.70
CA HIS A 80 5.04 18.57 31.03
C HIS A 80 5.73 17.93 29.83
N ILE A 81 6.41 18.73 29.02
CA ILE A 81 7.16 18.30 27.85
C ILE A 81 8.34 17.40 28.19
N ARG A 82 9.07 17.73 29.26
CA ARG A 82 10.15 16.89 29.80
C ARG A 82 9.64 15.52 30.18
N THR A 83 8.58 15.49 30.99
CA THR A 83 7.95 14.26 31.46
C THR A 83 7.43 13.41 30.30
N LEU A 84 6.74 14.04 29.33
CA LEU A 84 6.25 13.33 28.13
C LEU A 84 7.38 12.76 27.28
N SER A 85 8.45 13.53 27.07
CA SER A 85 9.61 13.08 26.30
C SER A 85 10.29 11.88 26.95
N LEU A 86 10.46 11.92 28.27
CA LEU A 86 11.04 10.82 29.04
C LEU A 86 10.16 9.56 29.01
N VAL A 87 8.86 9.70 29.21
CA VAL A 87 7.93 8.57 29.16
C VAL A 87 7.85 7.99 27.75
N ALA A 88 7.80 8.83 26.72
CA ALA A 88 7.80 8.37 25.33
C ALA A 88 9.08 7.61 25.00
N GLN A 89 10.25 8.09 25.41
CA GLN A 89 11.53 7.39 25.22
C GLN A 89 11.55 6.03 25.90
N THR A 90 11.16 5.97 27.19
CA THR A 90 11.14 4.72 27.96
C THR A 90 10.15 3.68 27.40
N ARG A 91 9.09 4.12 26.73
CA ARG A 91 8.10 3.25 26.08
C ARG A 91 8.37 2.98 24.58
N GLY A 92 9.43 3.56 24.00
CA GLY A 92 9.70 3.44 22.56
C GLY A 92 8.69 4.18 21.66
N LEU A 93 8.03 5.22 22.18
CA LEU A 93 7.01 6.03 21.50
C LEU A 93 7.54 7.40 21.04
N SER A 94 8.87 7.61 21.03
CA SER A 94 9.51 8.89 20.67
C SER A 94 9.02 9.46 19.34
N GLU A 95 8.96 8.65 18.28
CA GLU A 95 8.51 9.11 16.95
C GLU A 95 7.03 9.50 16.92
N GLN A 96 6.19 8.84 17.74
CA GLN A 96 4.78 9.18 17.84
C GLN A 96 4.59 10.53 18.54
N LEU A 97 5.33 10.77 19.64
CA LEU A 97 5.32 12.06 20.34
C LEU A 97 5.85 13.18 19.44
N ARG A 98 6.93 12.92 18.69
CA ARG A 98 7.46 13.85 17.68
C ARG A 98 6.39 14.22 16.64
N THR A 99 5.73 13.21 16.08
CA THR A 99 4.66 13.40 15.08
C THR A 99 3.49 14.18 15.67
N TRP A 100 3.10 13.88 16.91
CA TRP A 100 2.05 14.61 17.61
C TRP A 100 2.41 16.07 17.83
N ALA A 101 3.63 16.38 18.30
CA ALA A 101 4.09 17.74 18.56
C ALA A 101 4.09 18.59 17.28
N ILE A 102 4.58 18.04 16.17
CA ILE A 102 4.55 18.71 14.85
C ILE A 102 3.10 19.01 14.42
N LYS A 103 2.16 18.09 14.66
CA LYS A 103 0.74 18.31 14.36
C LYS A 103 0.10 19.43 15.20
N GLN A 104 0.64 19.73 16.38
CA GLN A 104 0.17 20.87 17.18
C GLN A 104 0.76 22.21 16.72
N GLU A 105 1.93 22.18 16.05
CA GLU A 105 2.60 23.36 15.48
C GLU A 105 1.83 23.86 14.24
N ILE A 106 1.42 22.91 13.40
CA ILE A 106 0.75 23.20 12.14
C ILE A 106 -0.76 23.15 12.40
N ASP A 107 -1.43 24.30 12.46
CA ASP A 107 -2.90 24.36 12.39
C ASP A 107 -3.34 23.97 10.97
N ILE A 108 -3.23 22.67 10.64
CA ILE A 108 -3.53 22.13 9.31
C ILE A 108 -4.96 22.50 8.93
N ASP A 109 -5.89 22.50 9.89
CA ASP A 109 -7.27 22.90 9.69
C ASP A 109 -7.38 24.40 9.36
N GLY A 110 -6.59 25.24 10.03
CA GLY A 110 -6.41 26.66 9.68
C GLY A 110 -5.92 26.87 8.24
N PHE A 111 -4.90 26.12 7.80
CA PHE A 111 -4.32 26.26 6.44
C PHE A 111 -5.12 25.54 5.33
N ALA A 112 -6.00 24.61 5.68
CA ALA A 112 -6.87 23.92 4.73
C ALA A 112 -7.91 24.89 4.14
N GLY A 113 -8.35 25.88 4.93
CA GLY A 113 -9.31 26.90 4.50
C GLY A 113 -8.73 28.12 3.81
N VAL A 114 -7.41 28.37 3.91
CA VAL A 114 -6.78 29.54 3.29
C VAL A 114 -6.80 29.38 1.77
N GLU A 115 -7.47 30.33 1.11
CA GLU A 115 -7.50 30.39 -0.35
C GLU A 115 -6.09 30.67 -0.89
N ARG A 116 -5.63 29.81 -1.79
CA ARG A 116 -4.34 29.96 -2.45
C ARG A 116 -4.55 30.77 -3.71
N GLU A 117 -4.33 32.08 -3.62
CA GLU A 117 -4.45 33.00 -4.75
C GLU A 117 -3.21 32.96 -5.65
N ASP A 118 -3.44 33.07 -6.96
CA ASP A 118 -2.37 33.29 -7.93
C ASP A 118 -2.19 34.80 -8.10
N VAL A 119 -1.06 35.33 -7.61
CA VAL A 119 -0.86 36.77 -7.48
C VAL A 119 -0.77 37.40 -8.87
N GLY A 120 -1.87 38.03 -9.27
CA GLY A 120 -2.06 38.66 -10.58
C GLY A 120 -2.26 37.67 -11.74
N ASP A 121 -2.78 36.46 -11.46
CA ASP A 121 -3.06 35.42 -12.46
C ASP A 121 -1.87 35.03 -13.36
N ARG A 122 -0.65 35.31 -12.88
CA ARG A 122 0.58 35.13 -13.67
C ARG A 122 0.90 33.67 -13.88
N ALA A 123 0.79 32.84 -12.84
CA ALA A 123 1.09 31.42 -12.95
C ALA A 123 0.06 30.72 -13.84
N TRP A 124 -1.22 31.06 -13.66
CA TRP A 124 -2.33 30.53 -14.42
C TRP A 124 -2.23 30.89 -15.90
N GLY A 125 -2.02 32.17 -16.21
CA GLY A 125 -1.88 32.66 -17.58
C GLY A 125 -0.73 31.97 -18.31
N SER A 126 0.42 31.79 -17.63
CA SER A 126 1.57 31.08 -18.20
C SER A 126 1.31 29.58 -18.36
N LEU A 127 0.66 28.92 -17.41
CA LEU A 127 0.29 27.49 -17.50
C LEU A 127 -0.72 27.21 -18.62
N ALA A 128 -1.71 28.07 -18.80
CA ALA A 128 -2.71 27.95 -19.85
C ALA A 128 -2.04 27.98 -21.23
N ARG A 129 -1.12 28.95 -21.44
CA ARG A 129 -0.34 29.05 -22.69
C ARG A 129 0.59 27.86 -22.88
N THR A 130 1.29 27.40 -21.83
CA THR A 130 2.14 26.20 -21.89
C THR A 130 1.35 24.97 -22.30
N ALA A 131 0.15 24.73 -21.74
CA ALA A 131 -0.69 23.61 -22.13
C ALA A 131 -1.17 23.71 -23.58
N ALA A 132 -1.58 24.90 -24.03
CA ALA A 132 -1.99 25.11 -25.41
C ALA A 132 -0.86 24.79 -26.40
N THR A 133 0.38 25.18 -26.06
CA THR A 133 1.55 24.85 -26.87
C THR A 133 1.86 23.34 -26.86
N LEU A 134 1.77 22.67 -25.71
CA LEU A 134 2.00 21.22 -25.60
C LEU A 134 0.97 20.37 -26.36
N CYS A 135 -0.23 20.88 -26.60
CA CYS A 135 -1.28 20.17 -27.35
C CYS A 135 -1.14 20.29 -28.87
N ARG A 136 -0.20 21.10 -29.40
CA ARG A 136 0.00 21.26 -30.84
C ARG A 136 0.89 20.13 -31.42
N PRO A 137 0.46 19.45 -32.52
CA PRO A 137 1.27 18.43 -33.19
C PRO A 137 2.62 19.00 -33.70
N SER A 138 3.71 18.28 -33.42
CA SER A 138 5.09 18.75 -33.50
C SER A 138 5.64 18.99 -34.92
N ALA A 139 5.90 20.26 -35.22
CA ALA A 139 7.06 20.74 -35.95
C ALA A 139 7.50 22.05 -35.28
N ALA A 140 7.93 21.95 -34.02
CA ALA A 140 8.20 23.13 -33.20
C ALA A 140 9.32 23.96 -33.83
N SER A 141 9.03 25.22 -34.16
CA SER A 141 10.05 26.15 -34.63
C SER A 141 10.92 26.61 -33.45
N ALA A 142 12.16 27.05 -33.71
CA ALA A 142 13.02 27.62 -32.67
C ALA A 142 12.35 28.80 -31.91
N ALA A 143 11.41 29.51 -32.55
CA ALA A 143 10.62 30.56 -31.93
C ALA A 143 9.62 30.02 -30.89
N GLU A 144 9.01 28.87 -31.14
CA GLU A 144 8.10 28.22 -30.19
C GLU A 144 8.86 27.67 -28.97
N ASP A 145 10.07 27.15 -29.17
CA ASP A 145 10.96 26.74 -28.07
C ASP A 145 11.36 27.93 -27.20
N GLN A 146 11.70 29.07 -27.81
CA GLN A 146 12.00 30.29 -27.06
C GLN A 146 10.77 30.82 -26.30
N ALA A 147 9.59 30.79 -26.92
CA ALA A 147 8.34 31.17 -26.27
C ALA A 147 8.03 30.25 -25.08
N MET A 148 8.21 28.94 -25.23
CA MET A 148 8.05 27.96 -24.15
C MET A 148 9.01 28.26 -22.99
N ARG A 149 10.29 28.56 -23.26
CA ARG A 149 11.26 28.91 -22.21
C ARG A 149 10.85 30.14 -21.42
N ARG A 150 10.34 31.19 -22.09
CA ARG A 150 9.84 32.41 -21.43
C ARG A 150 8.62 32.12 -20.55
N LEU A 151 7.69 31.29 -21.00
CA LEU A 151 6.55 30.86 -20.18
C LEU A 151 7.00 30.06 -18.95
N GLN A 152 7.95 29.14 -19.14
CA GLN A 152 8.53 28.36 -18.04
C GLN A 152 9.27 29.25 -17.03
N GLU A 153 9.98 30.27 -17.49
CA GLU A 153 10.66 31.25 -16.64
C GLU A 153 9.65 32.08 -15.84
N SER A 154 8.61 32.59 -16.48
CA SER A 154 7.51 33.29 -15.82
C SER A 154 6.87 32.43 -14.71
N LEU A 155 6.70 31.12 -14.93
CA LEU A 155 6.22 30.20 -13.90
C LEU A 155 7.20 30.05 -12.73
N ARG A 156 8.51 30.01 -13.00
CA ARG A 156 9.52 29.90 -11.94
C ARG A 156 9.55 31.14 -11.06
N GLU A 157 9.26 32.31 -11.62
CA GLU A 157 9.17 33.58 -10.89
C GLU A 157 7.86 33.74 -10.13
N SER A 158 6.73 33.27 -10.67
CA SER A 158 5.42 33.41 -10.03
C SER A 158 5.25 32.49 -8.82
N HIS A 159 5.82 31.29 -8.82
CA HIS A 159 5.63 30.35 -7.70
C HIS A 159 6.16 30.88 -6.36
N PRO A 160 7.38 31.44 -6.24
CA PRO A 160 7.85 32.06 -5.00
C PRO A 160 6.96 33.22 -4.53
N THR A 161 6.46 34.05 -5.46
CA THR A 161 5.54 35.14 -5.11
C THR A 161 4.22 34.62 -4.55
N ASN A 162 3.62 33.60 -5.18
CA ASN A 162 2.39 33.00 -4.69
C ASN A 162 2.60 32.32 -3.33
N PHE A 163 3.76 31.71 -3.12
CA PHE A 163 4.11 31.11 -1.84
C PHE A 163 4.31 32.17 -0.75
N ALA A 164 5.01 33.27 -1.04
CA ALA A 164 5.17 34.38 -0.10
C ALA A 164 3.81 34.98 0.29
N HIS A 165 2.92 35.19 -0.68
CA HIS A 165 1.56 35.68 -0.42
C HIS A 165 0.74 34.70 0.43
N LEU A 166 0.86 33.39 0.19
CA LEU A 166 0.25 32.38 1.04
C LEU A 166 0.75 32.51 2.49
N LEU A 167 2.06 32.70 2.70
CA LEU A 167 2.62 32.87 4.03
C LEU A 167 2.13 34.16 4.71
N GLU A 168 2.04 35.27 3.97
CA GLU A 168 1.55 36.54 4.49
C GLU A 168 0.07 36.47 4.90
N THR A 169 -0.77 35.87 4.06
CA THR A 169 -2.22 35.72 4.31
C THR A 169 -2.53 34.69 5.39
N SER A 170 -1.67 33.69 5.56
CA SER A 170 -1.88 32.61 6.51
C SER A 170 -1.25 32.86 7.88
N ARG A 171 -0.48 33.94 8.06
CA ARG A 171 -0.02 34.38 9.39
C ARG A 171 -1.26 34.62 10.26
N PRO A 172 -1.52 33.78 11.28
CA PRO A 172 -2.64 33.99 12.16
C PRO A 172 -2.43 35.32 12.88
N VAL A 173 -3.50 36.10 13.05
CA VAL A 173 -3.51 37.30 13.92
C VAL A 173 -3.35 36.92 15.42
N SER A 174 -2.94 35.68 15.74
CA SER A 174 -2.79 35.20 17.12
C SER A 174 -1.48 35.69 17.74
N ILE A 175 -1.62 36.49 18.81
CA ILE A 175 -0.58 37.25 19.51
C ILE A 175 0.35 36.38 20.41
N THR A 176 0.23 35.03 20.42
CA THR A 176 1.06 34.16 21.29
C THR A 176 1.76 32.94 20.63
N PRO A 177 2.36 33.02 19.42
CA PRO A 177 3.00 31.85 18.77
C PRO A 177 4.32 31.42 19.44
N SER A 178 5.03 32.35 20.09
CA SER A 178 6.41 32.15 20.54
C SER A 178 6.57 31.06 21.62
N SER A 179 5.60 30.92 22.53
CA SER A 179 5.70 29.96 23.64
C SER A 179 5.45 28.51 23.18
N ARG A 180 4.41 28.29 22.36
CA ARG A 180 4.10 26.95 21.84
C ARG A 180 5.21 26.40 20.94
N HIS A 181 5.81 27.26 20.12
CA HIS A 181 6.92 26.85 19.25
C HIS A 181 8.15 26.43 20.06
N ALA A 182 8.56 27.22 21.06
CA ALA A 182 9.70 26.90 21.93
C ALA A 182 9.51 25.52 22.61
N SER A 183 8.29 25.22 23.01
CA SER A 183 7.88 23.95 23.59
C SER A 183 7.97 22.77 22.61
N ILE A 184 7.46 22.92 21.39
CA ILE A 184 7.55 21.87 20.36
C ILE A 184 9.01 21.60 19.98
N TYR A 185 9.82 22.65 19.84
CA TYR A 185 11.25 22.51 19.63
C TYR A 185 11.97 21.84 20.82
N SER A 186 11.55 22.14 22.05
CA SER A 186 12.04 21.46 23.27
C SER A 186 11.74 19.96 23.22
N ILE A 187 10.56 19.54 22.75
CA ILE A 187 10.24 18.11 22.51
C ILE A 187 11.24 17.54 21.48
N MET A 188 11.38 18.18 20.32
CA MET A 188 12.21 17.65 19.23
C MET A 188 13.69 17.54 19.60
N SER A 189 14.26 18.56 20.24
CA SER A 189 15.65 18.58 20.66
C SER A 189 15.96 17.50 21.69
N ARG A 190 15.08 17.28 22.67
CA ARG A 190 15.20 16.22 23.69
C ARG A 190 15.11 14.81 23.11
N LEU A 191 14.24 14.62 22.13
CA LEU A 191 14.11 13.32 21.46
C LEU A 191 15.34 12.99 20.60
N ASN A 192 16.00 13.99 20.00
CA ASN A 192 17.20 13.80 19.19
C ASN A 192 18.48 13.60 20.03
N SER A 193 18.59 14.24 21.19
CA SER A 193 19.82 14.25 22.00
C SER A 193 20.08 12.94 22.77
N SER A 194 19.06 12.10 22.96
CA SER A 194 19.17 10.86 23.76
C SER A 194 19.80 9.67 23.00
N ILE A 195 19.87 9.72 21.67
CA ILE A 195 20.35 8.57 20.86
C ILE A 195 21.87 8.35 20.98
N VAL A 196 22.64 9.34 21.44
CA VAL A 196 24.10 9.29 21.31
C VAL A 196 24.83 8.86 22.59
N HIS A 197 24.37 9.14 23.81
CA HIS A 197 25.16 8.87 25.03
C HIS A 197 24.35 8.25 26.18
N SER A 198 24.27 6.92 26.24
CA SER A 198 23.83 6.17 27.43
C SER A 198 24.97 5.37 28.07
N ARG A 199 26.16 5.98 28.17
CA ARG A 199 27.26 5.54 29.04
C ARG A 199 28.09 6.73 29.53
N SER A 200 27.61 7.43 30.55
CA SER A 200 28.39 8.11 31.60
C SER A 200 27.51 9.19 32.23
N MET A 201 27.13 9.02 33.50
CA MET A 201 26.63 10.13 34.31
C MET A 201 27.83 10.83 34.95
N SER A 202 28.49 11.69 34.20
CA SER A 202 29.41 12.69 34.75
C SER A 202 28.77 14.06 34.58
N ALA A 203 28.60 14.74 35.71
CA ALA A 203 28.01 16.06 35.81
C ALA A 203 28.94 17.09 35.15
N GLU A 204 28.58 17.55 33.96
CA GLU A 204 29.10 18.80 33.40
C GLU A 204 27.97 19.82 33.38
N TYR A 205 28.10 20.82 34.25
CA TYR A 205 27.33 22.05 34.21
C TYR A 205 27.75 22.84 32.96
N ASN A 206 26.96 22.74 31.90
CA ASN A 206 27.02 23.70 30.80
C ASN A 206 26.02 24.83 31.07
N THR A 207 26.57 26.01 31.29
CA THR A 207 25.93 27.31 31.22
C THR A 207 25.18 27.44 29.90
N PHE A 208 23.86 27.25 29.95
CA PHE A 208 22.94 27.57 28.86
C PHE A 208 22.67 29.06 28.89
N ASP A 209 23.45 29.84 28.13
CA ASP A 209 23.07 31.20 27.74
C ASP A 209 23.62 31.54 26.35
N GLU A 210 23.31 30.70 25.37
CA GLU A 210 23.30 31.07 23.96
C GLU A 210 21.98 30.58 23.37
N THR A 211 20.96 31.43 23.39
CA THR A 211 19.81 31.28 22.48
C THR A 211 20.35 31.36 21.05
N PRO A 212 20.34 30.26 20.27
CA PRO A 212 20.70 30.37 18.87
C PRO A 212 19.64 31.25 18.22
N ASN A 213 20.06 32.37 17.63
CA ASN A 213 19.24 33.20 16.77
C ASN A 213 18.92 32.39 15.49
N LEU A 214 18.02 31.42 15.62
CA LEU A 214 17.51 30.61 14.51
C LEU A 214 16.34 31.39 13.92
N ASN A 215 16.60 31.96 12.73
CA ASN A 215 15.64 32.70 11.93
C ASN A 215 14.28 31.98 11.86
N SER A 216 13.20 32.71 12.13
CA SER A 216 11.80 32.30 11.97
C SER A 216 11.42 31.84 10.55
N ASP A 217 12.37 31.83 9.60
CA ASP A 217 12.17 31.42 8.22
C ASP A 217 12.04 29.90 8.04
N ASP A 218 12.46 29.08 9.02
CA ASP A 218 12.46 27.62 8.87
C ASP A 218 11.07 26.98 9.05
N GLU A 219 10.16 27.62 9.80
CA GLU A 219 8.78 27.14 9.98
C GLU A 219 7.96 27.20 8.68
N THR A 220 8.14 28.27 7.91
CA THR A 220 7.38 28.51 6.67
C THR A 220 7.75 27.53 5.54
N ARG A 221 8.88 26.82 5.66
CA ARG A 221 9.34 25.81 4.69
C ARG A 221 8.60 24.47 4.81
N LYS A 222 7.73 24.31 5.81
CA LYS A 222 6.97 23.08 6.05
C LYS A 222 5.66 22.98 5.26
N LEU A 223 5.19 24.04 4.59
CA LEU A 223 3.92 24.00 3.85
C LEU A 223 4.11 23.71 2.36
N LEU A 224 3.16 22.98 1.78
CA LEU A 224 3.03 22.82 0.33
C LEU A 224 1.91 23.70 -0.23
N LEU A 225 2.03 24.05 -1.52
CA LEU A 225 1.00 24.81 -2.24
C LEU A 225 -0.23 23.96 -2.53
N THR A 226 -0.16 22.63 -2.47
CA THR A 226 -1.40 21.82 -2.49
C THR A 226 -2.06 21.85 -1.09
N PRO A 227 -3.35 22.20 -1.00
CA PRO A 227 -4.07 22.26 0.28
C PRO A 227 -3.98 21.01 1.16
N GLY A 228 -3.69 21.21 2.44
CA GLY A 228 -3.64 20.18 3.48
C GLY A 228 -2.30 19.42 3.58
N PHE A 229 -1.37 19.62 2.65
CA PHE A 229 -0.09 18.91 2.65
C PHE A 229 1.03 19.70 3.33
N VAL A 230 1.89 18.96 4.01
CA VAL A 230 3.09 19.45 4.68
C VAL A 230 4.34 18.76 4.09
N MET A 231 5.41 19.53 3.97
CA MET A 231 6.74 19.01 3.65
C MET A 231 7.27 18.19 4.83
N PRO A 232 7.76 16.98 4.57
CA PRO A 232 8.30 16.16 5.63
C PRO A 232 9.62 16.73 6.15
N MET A 233 9.90 16.45 7.42
CA MET A 233 11.13 16.89 8.08
C MET A 233 12.36 16.16 7.54
N ALA A 234 12.22 14.88 7.19
CA ALA A 234 13.31 14.11 6.62
C ALA A 234 13.49 14.46 5.13
N GLU A 235 14.66 14.97 4.75
CA GLU A 235 14.88 15.42 3.37
C GLU A 235 14.73 14.29 2.33
N ASN A 236 15.03 13.05 2.72
CA ASN A 236 14.97 11.87 1.87
C ASN A 236 13.58 11.21 1.78
N SER A 237 12.58 11.73 2.50
CA SER A 237 11.24 11.14 2.50
C SER A 237 10.27 11.76 1.49
N LYS A 238 10.74 12.62 0.59
CA LYS A 238 9.93 13.22 -0.50
C LYS A 238 10.49 12.86 -1.86
N PHE A 239 9.61 12.67 -2.84
CA PHE A 239 10.02 12.42 -4.21
C PHE A 239 10.25 13.74 -4.95
N LYS A 240 11.52 14.04 -5.22
CA LYS A 240 11.93 15.22 -5.99
C LYS A 240 12.24 14.88 -7.45
N GLY A 241 12.10 15.87 -8.32
CA GLY A 241 12.57 15.79 -9.69
C GLY A 241 12.35 17.08 -10.49
N SER A 242 12.49 16.96 -11.81
CA SER A 242 12.30 18.09 -12.73
C SER A 242 10.84 18.21 -13.16
N CYS A 243 10.27 19.39 -13.01
CA CYS A 243 8.89 19.66 -13.42
C CYS A 243 8.77 19.76 -14.95
N ALA A 244 7.91 18.95 -15.56
CA ALA A 244 7.66 18.99 -17.00
C ALA A 244 7.00 20.31 -17.49
N LEU A 245 6.43 21.11 -16.58
CA LEU A 245 5.69 22.33 -16.93
C LEU A 245 6.52 23.61 -16.76
N CYS A 246 7.30 23.75 -15.68
CA CYS A 246 8.11 24.95 -15.42
C CYS A 246 9.62 24.69 -15.53
N SER A 247 10.04 23.46 -15.80
CA SER A 247 11.44 23.02 -15.88
C SER A 247 12.26 23.26 -14.61
N LYS A 248 11.63 23.58 -13.47
CA LYS A 248 12.33 23.68 -12.19
C LYS A 248 12.78 22.29 -11.75
N SER A 249 14.07 22.12 -11.53
CA SER A 249 14.69 20.90 -11.02
C SER A 249 14.63 20.83 -9.49
N ASP A 250 14.82 19.63 -8.95
CA ASP A 250 14.84 19.33 -7.51
C ASP A 250 13.61 19.84 -6.73
N THR A 251 12.44 19.75 -7.35
CA THR A 251 11.18 20.14 -6.71
C THR A 251 10.38 18.93 -6.28
N VAL A 252 9.60 19.05 -5.19
CA VAL A 252 8.59 18.04 -4.84
C VAL A 252 7.60 17.93 -5.98
N LEU A 253 7.49 16.72 -6.51
CA LEU A 253 6.57 16.41 -7.60
C LEU A 253 5.22 15.99 -7.03
N ALA A 254 4.16 16.21 -7.80
CA ALA A 254 2.79 15.87 -7.45
C ALA A 254 2.13 15.11 -8.60
N LEU A 255 1.42 14.04 -8.26
CA LEU A 255 0.57 13.30 -9.18
C LEU A 255 -0.71 14.09 -9.41
N LEU A 256 -1.01 14.43 -10.65
CA LEU A 256 -2.27 15.05 -11.01
C LEU A 256 -3.33 13.99 -11.27
N LEU A 257 -4.48 14.20 -10.63
CA LEU A 257 -5.63 13.33 -10.74
C LEU A 257 -6.70 14.01 -11.58
N ARG A 258 -7.19 13.28 -12.58
CA ARG A 258 -8.27 13.69 -13.47
C ARG A 258 -9.61 13.10 -13.03
N GLU A 259 -10.67 13.71 -13.53
CA GLU A 259 -12.02 13.18 -13.40
C GLU A 259 -12.12 11.80 -14.08
N PRO A 260 -12.78 10.81 -13.44
CA PRO A 260 -13.08 9.53 -14.08
C PRO A 260 -13.84 9.73 -15.40
N PRO A 261 -13.65 8.85 -16.40
CA PRO A 261 -14.42 8.91 -17.64
C PRO A 261 -15.92 8.78 -17.36
N SER A 262 -16.71 9.80 -17.68
CA SER A 262 -18.16 9.82 -17.45
C SER A 262 -18.93 8.93 -18.43
N SER A 263 -18.31 8.55 -19.55
CA SER A 263 -18.94 7.75 -20.61
C SER A 263 -18.97 6.25 -20.32
N VAL A 264 -18.33 5.77 -19.25
CA VAL A 264 -18.23 4.35 -18.92
C VAL A 264 -18.88 4.09 -17.57
N ALA A 265 -19.82 3.15 -17.55
CA ALA A 265 -20.47 2.68 -16.35
C ALA A 265 -20.41 1.14 -16.30
N THR A 266 -19.61 0.63 -15.38
CA THR A 266 -19.48 -0.80 -15.12
C THR A 266 -20.64 -1.26 -14.23
N PRO A 267 -21.41 -2.28 -14.63
CA PRO A 267 -22.51 -2.79 -13.81
C PRO A 267 -22.03 -3.23 -12.42
N GLY A 268 -22.74 -2.76 -11.37
CA GLY A 268 -22.42 -3.09 -9.98
C GLY A 268 -21.23 -2.32 -9.38
N PHE A 269 -20.59 -1.43 -10.14
CA PHE A 269 -19.53 -0.58 -9.61
C PHE A 269 -20.09 0.51 -8.69
N PRO A 270 -19.40 0.89 -7.60
CA PRO A 270 -19.88 1.93 -6.67
C PRO A 270 -20.22 3.25 -7.36
N LEU A 271 -21.42 3.76 -7.11
CA LEU A 271 -21.90 5.04 -7.64
C LEU A 271 -21.17 6.23 -6.99
N PRO A 272 -21.07 7.39 -7.66
CA PRO A 272 -20.57 8.61 -7.02
C PRO A 272 -21.29 8.86 -5.69
N GLN A 273 -20.54 9.29 -4.67
CA GLN A 273 -21.03 9.62 -3.33
C GLN A 273 -21.64 8.46 -2.53
N SER A 274 -21.58 7.22 -3.02
CA SER A 274 -22.17 6.07 -2.33
C SER A 274 -21.40 5.63 -1.09
N ARG A 275 -20.12 6.02 -0.96
CA ARG A 275 -19.22 5.61 0.13
C ARG A 275 -19.22 4.10 0.38
N SER A 276 -19.33 3.33 -0.69
CA SER A 276 -19.49 1.88 -0.61
C SER A 276 -18.22 1.23 -0.06
N LYS A 277 -18.40 0.34 0.90
CA LYS A 277 -17.34 -0.57 1.35
C LYS A 277 -17.09 -1.60 0.27
N VAL A 278 -15.85 -1.76 -0.16
CA VAL A 278 -15.48 -2.76 -1.18
C VAL A 278 -14.87 -4.00 -0.51
N ALA A 279 -15.29 -5.18 -0.96
CA ALA A 279 -14.75 -6.44 -0.45
C ALA A 279 -13.25 -6.57 -0.79
N PHE A 280 -12.85 -6.15 -2.00
CA PHE A 280 -11.50 -6.38 -2.53
C PHE A 280 -10.91 -5.08 -3.09
N PRO A 281 -10.52 -4.11 -2.24
CA PRO A 281 -10.05 -2.80 -2.70
C PRO A 281 -8.83 -2.88 -3.64
N LEU A 282 -7.93 -3.85 -3.44
CA LEU A 282 -6.75 -4.02 -4.31
C LEU A 282 -7.13 -4.55 -5.71
N ALA A 283 -8.33 -5.06 -5.94
CA ALA A 283 -8.78 -5.50 -7.26
C ALA A 283 -9.40 -4.35 -8.09
N MET A 284 -9.61 -3.18 -7.50
CA MET A 284 -10.39 -2.10 -8.12
C MET A 284 -9.63 -1.28 -9.15
N GLY A 285 -8.31 -1.45 -9.30
CA GLY A 285 -7.48 -0.55 -10.13
C GLY A 285 -7.68 -0.66 -11.65
N ASN A 286 -8.34 -1.73 -12.14
CA ASN A 286 -8.53 -1.95 -13.59
C ASN A 286 -9.84 -1.37 -14.13
N PHE A 287 -10.73 -0.86 -13.28
CA PHE A 287 -12.01 -0.29 -13.72
C PHE A 287 -11.80 1.11 -14.31
N ALA A 288 -12.55 1.45 -15.36
CA ALA A 288 -12.44 2.74 -16.03
C ALA A 288 -12.71 3.91 -15.08
N GLU A 289 -13.64 3.73 -14.14
CA GLU A 289 -14.01 4.67 -13.09
C GLU A 289 -12.87 4.97 -12.10
N THR A 290 -11.83 4.13 -12.08
CA THR A 290 -10.62 4.34 -11.28
C THR A 290 -9.43 4.87 -12.09
N ASP A 291 -9.59 5.13 -13.39
CA ASP A 291 -8.54 5.68 -14.26
C ASP A 291 -8.32 7.19 -14.04
N ILE A 292 -8.08 7.55 -12.78
CA ILE A 292 -7.95 8.93 -12.31
C ILE A 292 -6.54 9.48 -12.48
N LEU A 293 -5.53 8.68 -12.84
CA LEU A 293 -4.17 9.18 -13.00
C LEU A 293 -3.99 9.89 -14.35
N SER A 294 -3.37 11.08 -14.32
CA SER A 294 -3.03 11.84 -15.52
C SER A 294 -1.51 11.90 -15.70
N PHE A 295 -0.86 13.01 -15.33
CA PHE A 295 0.58 13.20 -15.42
C PHE A 295 1.14 13.80 -14.12
N MET A 296 2.42 14.16 -14.10
CA MET A 296 3.11 14.68 -12.91
C MET A 296 3.79 16.01 -13.21
N CYS A 297 3.78 16.92 -12.24
CA CYS A 297 4.50 18.20 -12.27
C CYS A 297 4.92 18.61 -10.85
N CYS A 298 5.56 19.76 -10.66
CA CYS A 298 5.84 20.22 -9.30
C CYS A 298 4.56 20.65 -8.56
N ASP A 299 4.58 20.57 -7.23
CA ASP A 299 3.49 20.97 -6.35
C ASP A 299 2.91 22.36 -6.67
N ALA A 300 3.76 23.34 -6.96
CA ALA A 300 3.32 24.69 -7.33
C ALA A 300 2.48 24.74 -8.62
N CYS A 301 2.97 24.09 -9.67
CA CYS A 301 2.21 23.97 -10.92
C CYS A 301 0.92 23.15 -10.72
N ALA A 302 0.98 22.13 -9.87
CA ALA A 302 -0.16 21.27 -9.60
C ALA A 302 -1.29 22.01 -8.90
N SER A 303 -0.97 22.83 -7.89
CA SER A 303 -1.94 23.65 -7.16
C SER A 303 -2.72 24.59 -8.09
N VAL A 304 -2.02 25.31 -8.97
CA VAL A 304 -2.66 26.22 -9.95
C VAL A 304 -3.53 25.44 -10.96
N ARG A 305 -3.10 24.25 -11.38
CA ARG A 305 -3.87 23.39 -12.30
C ARG A 305 -5.17 22.89 -11.69
N VAL A 306 -5.14 22.48 -10.42
CA VAL A 306 -6.34 22.04 -9.70
C VAL A 306 -7.30 23.20 -9.52
N LYS A 307 -6.82 24.38 -9.11
CA LYS A 307 -7.67 25.58 -8.91
C LYS A 307 -8.38 26.00 -10.20
N SER A 308 -7.67 25.97 -11.32
CA SER A 308 -8.22 26.34 -12.62
C SER A 308 -9.11 25.27 -13.26
N GLN A 309 -9.13 24.05 -12.72
CA GLN A 309 -9.81 22.89 -13.31
C GLN A 309 -9.49 22.72 -14.80
N ALA A 310 -8.26 23.09 -15.19
CA ALA A 310 -7.86 23.13 -16.58
C ALA A 310 -7.93 21.72 -17.19
N THR A 311 -8.42 21.64 -18.42
CA THR A 311 -8.36 20.39 -19.19
C THR A 311 -6.96 20.20 -19.75
N VAL A 312 -6.32 19.07 -19.44
CA VAL A 312 -5.04 18.68 -20.03
C VAL A 312 -5.26 17.38 -20.81
N TYR A 313 -4.94 17.39 -22.10
CA TYR A 313 -5.24 16.29 -23.03
C TYR A 313 -6.73 15.89 -23.01
N GLY A 314 -7.63 16.88 -22.91
CA GLY A 314 -9.09 16.66 -22.85
C GLY A 314 -9.63 16.19 -21.50
N ASN A 315 -8.78 16.00 -20.48
CA ASN A 315 -9.21 15.57 -19.16
C ASN A 315 -9.14 16.71 -18.14
N ARG A 316 -10.22 16.93 -17.40
CA ARG A 316 -10.29 17.91 -16.32
C ARG A 316 -9.48 17.41 -15.12
N ILE A 317 -8.51 18.20 -14.68
CA ILE A 317 -7.75 17.92 -13.46
C ILE A 317 -8.55 18.39 -12.26
N ILE A 318 -8.80 17.49 -11.30
CA ILE A 318 -9.68 17.73 -10.15
C ILE A 318 -8.96 17.63 -8.80
N ALA A 319 -7.78 17.00 -8.77
CA ALA A 319 -7.00 16.85 -7.55
C ALA A 319 -5.50 16.73 -7.84
N ALA A 320 -4.68 16.99 -6.83
CA ALA A 320 -3.24 16.81 -6.87
C ALA A 320 -2.78 16.10 -5.59
N LEU A 321 -1.83 15.18 -5.74
CA LEU A 321 -1.18 14.47 -4.63
C LEU A 321 0.32 14.71 -4.68
N PRO A 322 0.85 15.68 -3.91
CA PRO A 322 2.28 15.81 -3.69
C PRO A 322 2.87 14.50 -3.19
N LEU A 323 4.01 14.12 -3.74
CA LEU A 323 4.72 12.88 -3.41
C LEU A 323 5.55 13.08 -2.14
N VAL A 324 4.82 13.19 -1.04
CA VAL A 324 5.28 13.26 0.35
C VAL A 324 4.70 12.09 1.15
N PRO A 325 5.27 11.75 2.32
CA PRO A 325 4.88 10.56 3.09
C PRO A 325 3.41 10.58 3.47
N TYR A 326 2.72 9.46 3.22
CA TYR A 326 1.31 9.28 3.50
C TYR A 326 1.00 9.32 5.00
N ASN A 327 1.85 8.73 5.85
CA ASN A 327 1.65 8.72 7.30
C ASN A 327 1.60 10.14 7.92
N GLU A 328 2.41 11.06 7.41
CA GLU A 328 2.46 12.47 7.82
C GLU A 328 1.30 13.28 7.22
N ASN A 329 0.82 12.88 6.03
CA ASN A 329 -0.16 13.63 5.23
C ASN A 329 -1.49 12.89 5.03
N LYS A 330 -1.82 11.94 5.91
CA LYS A 330 -2.91 10.96 5.71
C LYS A 330 -4.25 11.61 5.36
N GLN A 331 -4.67 12.60 6.16
CA GLN A 331 -5.95 13.29 5.99
C GLN A 331 -6.03 14.05 4.66
N ALA A 332 -4.92 14.66 4.22
CA ALA A 332 -4.85 15.36 2.94
C ALA A 332 -4.98 14.38 1.78
N TYR A 333 -4.21 13.28 1.80
CA TYR A 333 -4.35 12.20 0.82
C TYR A 333 -5.79 11.69 0.75
N GLU A 334 -6.40 11.36 1.89
CA GLU A 334 -7.77 10.83 1.94
C GLU A 334 -8.80 11.84 1.41
N THR A 335 -8.62 13.13 1.70
CA THR A 335 -9.50 14.20 1.20
C THR A 335 -9.41 14.31 -0.33
N TRP A 336 -8.20 14.36 -0.88
CA TRP A 336 -7.99 14.51 -2.32
C TRP A 336 -8.34 13.23 -3.10
N LEU A 337 -8.09 12.04 -2.53
CA LEU A 337 -8.55 10.77 -3.11
C LEU A 337 -10.07 10.66 -3.11
N LYS A 338 -10.74 11.12 -2.05
CA LYS A 338 -12.20 11.20 -2.00
C LYS A 338 -12.74 12.08 -3.13
N VAL A 339 -12.14 13.23 -3.38
CA VAL A 339 -12.50 14.10 -4.52
C VAL A 339 -12.27 13.36 -5.85
N ALA A 340 -11.09 12.77 -6.03
CA ALA A 340 -10.71 12.10 -7.28
C ALA A 340 -11.61 10.90 -7.61
N PHE A 341 -11.96 10.10 -6.60
CA PHE A 341 -12.89 8.98 -6.72
C PHE A 341 -14.36 9.40 -6.59
N GLN A 342 -14.68 10.70 -6.57
CA GLN A 342 -16.06 11.20 -6.45
C GLN A 342 -16.83 10.61 -5.25
N ASP A 343 -16.13 10.38 -4.12
CA ASP A 343 -16.67 9.84 -2.87
C ASP A 343 -17.37 8.46 -3.03
N ARG A 344 -16.89 7.64 -3.98
CA ARG A 344 -17.43 6.30 -4.28
C ARG A 344 -17.13 5.27 -3.19
N PHE A 345 -15.95 5.34 -2.58
CA PHE A 345 -15.46 4.30 -1.67
C PHE A 345 -15.52 4.76 -0.22
N ALA A 346 -15.68 3.79 0.69
CA ALA A 346 -15.50 4.03 2.12
C ALA A 346 -14.11 4.62 2.38
N HIS A 347 -14.02 5.46 3.43
CA HIS A 347 -12.80 6.20 3.78
C HIS A 347 -11.55 5.30 3.83
N ASP A 348 -11.69 4.17 4.51
CA ASP A 348 -10.64 3.15 4.71
C ASP A 348 -10.16 2.44 3.43
N ASP A 349 -10.96 2.48 2.36
CA ASP A 349 -10.65 1.75 1.12
C ASP A 349 -9.97 2.65 0.08
N ASN A 350 -10.11 3.97 0.17
CA ASN A 350 -9.59 4.92 -0.83
C ASN A 350 -8.09 4.73 -1.10
N ALA A 351 -7.29 4.63 -0.04
CA ALA A 351 -5.84 4.47 -0.19
C ALA A 351 -5.46 3.10 -0.77
N LEU A 352 -6.17 2.03 -0.39
CA LEU A 352 -5.96 0.69 -0.95
C LEU A 352 -6.35 0.62 -2.44
N VAL A 353 -7.47 1.22 -2.82
CA VAL A 353 -7.88 1.35 -4.23
C VAL A 353 -6.85 2.18 -4.99
N PHE A 354 -6.32 3.26 -4.41
CA PHE A 354 -5.30 4.06 -5.05
C PHE A 354 -3.99 3.29 -5.28
N ILE A 355 -3.55 2.47 -4.32
CA ILE A 355 -2.41 1.55 -4.53
C ILE A 355 -2.67 0.65 -5.74
N ALA A 356 -3.89 0.11 -5.89
CA ALA A 356 -4.24 -0.71 -7.05
C ALA A 356 -4.11 0.08 -8.37
N VAL A 357 -4.64 1.30 -8.40
CA VAL A 357 -4.54 2.20 -9.56
C VAL A 357 -3.09 2.47 -9.94
N LEU A 358 -2.21 2.76 -8.96
CA LEU A 358 -0.79 2.98 -9.20
C LEU A 358 -0.11 1.75 -9.82
N TYR A 359 -0.34 0.55 -9.28
CA TYR A 359 0.26 -0.67 -9.82
C TYR A 359 -0.27 -1.02 -11.21
N VAL A 360 -1.56 -0.79 -11.49
CA VAL A 360 -2.10 -0.96 -12.84
C VAL A 360 -1.38 -0.05 -13.84
N GLN A 361 -1.12 1.21 -13.50
CA GLN A 361 -0.34 2.11 -14.36
C GLN A 361 1.14 1.70 -14.49
N ILE A 362 1.75 1.11 -13.45
CA ILE A 362 3.11 0.56 -13.52
C ILE A 362 3.15 -0.61 -14.53
N LEU A 363 2.16 -1.49 -14.49
CA LEU A 363 2.07 -2.69 -15.33
C LEU A 363 1.61 -2.44 -16.77
N LYS A 364 1.17 -1.22 -17.12
CA LYS A 364 0.80 -0.91 -18.50
C LYS A 364 2.01 -1.04 -19.43
N PRO A 365 1.92 -1.85 -20.51
CA PRO A 365 3.02 -2.00 -21.46
C PRO A 365 3.29 -0.66 -22.16
N ARG A 366 4.57 -0.31 -22.32
CA ARG A 366 5.01 0.90 -23.03
C ARG A 366 6.03 0.51 -24.09
N ALA A 367 5.88 1.03 -25.32
CA ALA A 367 6.73 0.65 -26.45
C ALA A 367 8.17 1.18 -26.33
N ALA A 368 8.32 2.40 -25.79
CA ALA A 368 9.60 3.00 -25.40
C ALA A 368 9.34 3.97 -24.25
N PHE A 369 10.30 4.08 -23.33
CA PHE A 369 10.21 5.04 -22.22
C PHE A 369 10.95 6.32 -22.57
N SER A 370 10.23 7.44 -22.65
CA SER A 370 10.86 8.76 -22.56
C SER A 370 11.47 8.97 -21.17
N GLU A 371 12.37 9.94 -21.01
CA GLU A 371 12.91 10.30 -19.68
C GLU A 371 11.79 10.70 -18.71
N ASN A 372 10.73 11.35 -19.21
CA ASN A 372 9.54 11.68 -18.43
C ASN A 372 8.77 10.42 -18.00
N ASP A 373 8.65 9.41 -18.87
CA ASP A 373 8.00 8.14 -18.50
C ASP A 373 8.81 7.37 -17.45
N LYS A 374 10.14 7.42 -17.52
CA LYS A 374 11.02 6.83 -16.50
C LYS A 374 10.87 7.54 -15.17
N LEU A 375 10.83 8.88 -15.17
CA LEU A 375 10.61 9.68 -13.97
C LEU A 375 9.22 9.41 -13.37
N PHE A 376 8.19 9.35 -14.20
CA PHE A 376 6.83 9.01 -13.78
C PHE A 376 6.75 7.61 -13.19
N LEU A 377 7.37 6.60 -13.82
CA LEU A 377 7.42 5.25 -13.25
C LEU A 377 8.15 5.19 -11.90
N ARG A 378 9.26 5.94 -11.74
CA ARG A 378 9.96 6.04 -10.46
C ARG A 378 9.06 6.66 -9.38
N ALA A 379 8.31 7.70 -9.74
CA ALA A 379 7.35 8.35 -8.86
C ALA A 379 6.23 7.38 -8.42
N LEU A 380 5.64 6.63 -9.35
CA LEU A 380 4.60 5.65 -9.02
C LEU A 380 5.13 4.55 -8.10
N LYS A 381 6.33 4.01 -8.37
CA LYS A 381 6.97 2.99 -7.52
C LYS A 381 7.25 3.53 -6.12
N TRP A 382 7.75 4.77 -6.03
CA TRP A 382 7.98 5.45 -4.76
C TRP A 382 6.68 5.60 -3.96
N ALA A 383 5.61 6.08 -4.60
CA ALA A 383 4.30 6.24 -3.97
C ALA A 383 3.72 4.90 -3.49
N CYS A 384 3.82 3.84 -4.30
CA CYS A 384 3.41 2.49 -3.90
C CYS A 384 4.17 1.99 -2.66
N ALA A 385 5.48 2.21 -2.60
CA ALA A 385 6.31 1.77 -1.49
C ALA A 385 5.95 2.51 -0.19
N ASP A 386 5.75 3.83 -0.27
CA ASP A 386 5.32 4.65 0.88
C ASP A 386 3.93 4.26 1.38
N LEU A 387 2.94 4.19 0.47
CA LEU A 387 1.57 3.81 0.79
C LEU A 387 1.48 2.38 1.36
N SER A 388 2.19 1.41 0.79
CA SER A 388 2.15 0.02 1.28
C SER A 388 2.69 -0.14 2.70
N ARG A 389 3.58 0.77 3.14
CA ARG A 389 4.11 0.79 4.51
C ARG A 389 3.16 1.48 5.48
N SER A 390 2.40 2.45 5.02
CA SER A 390 1.65 3.37 5.88
C SER A 390 0.13 3.13 5.89
N VAL A 391 -0.43 2.51 4.86
CA VAL A 391 -1.86 2.19 4.75
C VAL A 391 -2.16 0.93 5.54
N TYR A 392 -3.26 0.96 6.29
CA TYR A 392 -3.72 -0.15 7.11
C TYR A 392 -4.75 -1.00 6.38
N SER A 393 -4.58 -2.32 6.45
CA SER A 393 -5.47 -3.31 5.85
C SER A 393 -6.00 -4.28 6.93
N PRO A 394 -7.22 -4.84 6.76
CA PRO A 394 -7.67 -5.96 7.58
C PRO A 394 -6.65 -7.09 7.55
N SER A 395 -6.44 -7.76 8.69
CA SER A 395 -5.47 -8.86 8.77
C SER A 395 -5.78 -10.04 7.87
N ALA A 396 -7.07 -10.25 7.57
CA ALA A 396 -7.51 -11.26 6.61
C ALA A 396 -7.44 -10.76 5.15
N LEU A 397 -6.97 -9.54 4.88
CA LEU A 397 -6.92 -8.83 3.59
C LEU A 397 -8.26 -8.31 3.05
N SER A 398 -9.38 -8.82 3.57
CA SER A 398 -10.72 -8.33 3.27
C SER A 398 -11.58 -8.43 4.53
N ASP A 399 -12.43 -7.43 4.74
CA ASP A 399 -13.46 -7.46 5.78
C ASP A 399 -14.57 -8.49 5.48
N SER A 400 -14.63 -9.01 4.25
CA SER A 400 -15.58 -10.07 3.85
C SER A 400 -15.12 -11.47 4.25
N PHE A 401 -13.85 -11.64 4.65
CA PHE A 401 -13.35 -12.92 5.11
C PHE A 401 -13.58 -13.13 6.61
N PRO A 402 -13.82 -14.36 7.07
CA PRO A 402 -13.96 -14.65 8.49
C PRO A 402 -12.62 -14.40 9.19
N GLY A 403 -12.65 -13.62 10.28
CA GLY A 403 -11.46 -13.36 11.08
C GLY A 403 -11.63 -12.15 11.99
N PRO A 404 -10.68 -11.96 12.91
CA PRO A 404 -10.68 -10.80 13.79
C PRO A 404 -10.41 -9.52 12.99
N SER A 405 -11.20 -8.47 13.24
CA SER A 405 -11.20 -7.21 12.49
C SER A 405 -10.01 -6.28 12.80
N PHE A 406 -8.91 -6.81 13.33
CA PHE A 406 -7.74 -5.98 13.61
C PHE A 406 -7.03 -5.62 12.31
N ARG A 407 -6.67 -4.33 12.21
CA ARG A 407 -5.96 -3.78 11.07
C ARG A 407 -4.49 -3.61 11.40
N ARG A 408 -3.65 -3.82 10.39
CA ARG A 408 -2.20 -3.64 10.49
C ARG A 408 -1.68 -3.02 9.18
N PRO A 409 -0.44 -2.52 9.14
CA PRO A 409 0.16 -2.04 7.90
C PRO A 409 0.03 -3.07 6.77
N LEU A 410 -0.31 -2.62 5.55
CA LEU A 410 -0.63 -3.49 4.43
C LEU A 410 0.48 -4.50 4.15
N HIS A 411 1.74 -4.04 4.14
CA HIS A 411 2.89 -4.92 3.90
C HIS A 411 3.00 -6.08 4.91
N GLU A 412 2.69 -5.83 6.19
CA GLU A 412 2.66 -6.85 7.24
C GLU A 412 1.47 -7.80 7.07
N ALA A 413 0.29 -7.27 6.75
CA ALA A 413 -0.91 -8.07 6.51
C ALA A 413 -0.69 -9.05 5.35
N LEU A 414 -0.06 -8.57 4.27
CA LEU A 414 0.28 -9.38 3.11
C LEU A 414 1.34 -10.43 3.42
N SER A 415 2.40 -10.05 4.14
CA SER A 415 3.47 -10.99 4.52
C SER A 415 2.93 -12.12 5.39
N GLN A 416 2.10 -11.79 6.39
CA GLN A 416 1.46 -12.79 7.24
C GLN A 416 0.51 -13.69 6.44
N SER A 417 -0.35 -13.10 5.60
CA SER A 417 -1.31 -13.87 4.81
C SER A 417 -0.63 -14.78 3.79
N ALA A 418 0.49 -14.34 3.21
CA ALA A 418 1.34 -15.14 2.35
C ALA A 418 1.98 -16.33 3.10
N ASP A 419 2.51 -16.10 4.31
CA ASP A 419 3.05 -17.16 5.17
C ASP A 419 1.97 -18.18 5.55
N ASP A 420 0.79 -17.71 5.94
CA ASP A 420 -0.34 -18.60 6.27
C ASP A 420 -0.84 -19.38 5.05
N ALA A 421 -0.82 -18.77 3.87
CA ALA A 421 -1.18 -19.44 2.61
C ALA A 421 -0.19 -20.54 2.23
N THR A 422 1.11 -20.25 2.25
CA THR A 422 2.15 -21.26 1.93
C THR A 422 2.19 -22.42 2.93
N LYS A 423 1.82 -22.16 4.20
CA LYS A 423 1.68 -23.19 5.24
C LYS A 423 0.33 -23.89 5.23
N ALA A 424 -0.55 -23.60 4.25
CA ALA A 424 -1.90 -24.13 4.13
C ALA A 424 -2.78 -23.91 5.38
N LYS A 425 -2.48 -22.87 6.18
CA LYS A 425 -3.29 -22.48 7.35
C LYS A 425 -4.53 -21.68 6.93
N SER A 426 -4.41 -20.92 5.85
CA SER A 426 -5.49 -20.10 5.30
C SER A 426 -5.46 -20.11 3.77
N VAL A 427 -6.62 -19.90 3.15
CA VAL A 427 -6.76 -19.72 1.69
C VAL A 427 -7.24 -18.33 1.30
N CYS A 428 -7.43 -17.42 2.27
CA CYS A 428 -7.94 -16.07 2.01
C CYS A 428 -7.07 -15.31 1.00
N PHE A 429 -5.75 -15.53 1.02
CA PHE A 429 -4.83 -14.96 0.04
C PHE A 429 -5.17 -15.37 -1.40
N PHE A 430 -5.56 -16.63 -1.61
CA PHE A 430 -5.89 -17.16 -2.93
C PHE A 430 -7.33 -16.86 -3.36
N GLN A 431 -8.23 -16.61 -2.39
CA GLN A 431 -9.62 -16.19 -2.63
C GLN A 431 -9.73 -14.77 -3.17
N TYR A 432 -8.67 -13.96 -3.09
CA TYR A 432 -8.68 -12.62 -3.66
C TYR A 432 -8.84 -12.69 -5.19
N PRO A 433 -9.63 -11.78 -5.81
CA PRO A 433 -9.72 -11.67 -7.26
C PRO A 433 -8.33 -11.55 -7.91
N ILE A 434 -8.19 -12.08 -9.13
CA ILE A 434 -6.89 -12.25 -9.79
C ILE A 434 -6.19 -10.91 -9.99
N GLU A 435 -6.95 -9.86 -10.30
CA GLU A 435 -6.47 -8.48 -10.44
C GLU A 435 -5.78 -8.02 -9.16
N GLY A 436 -6.44 -8.21 -8.02
CA GLY A 436 -5.91 -7.83 -6.72
C GLY A 436 -4.79 -8.75 -6.26
N PHE A 437 -4.85 -10.05 -6.57
CA PHE A 437 -3.76 -10.99 -6.33
C PHE A 437 -2.47 -10.54 -7.01
N VAL A 438 -2.53 -10.17 -8.29
CA VAL A 438 -1.36 -9.66 -9.02
C VAL A 438 -0.75 -8.45 -8.30
N ILE A 439 -1.58 -7.52 -7.82
CA ILE A 439 -1.12 -6.34 -7.09
C ILE A 439 -0.50 -6.73 -5.74
N MET A 440 -1.14 -7.61 -4.97
CA MET A 440 -0.60 -8.14 -3.71
C MET A 440 0.77 -8.79 -3.91
N THR A 441 0.92 -9.61 -4.96
CA THR A 441 2.19 -10.25 -5.30
C THR A 441 3.25 -9.22 -5.69
N MET A 442 2.90 -8.17 -6.43
CA MET A 442 3.83 -7.09 -6.77
C MET A 442 4.28 -6.28 -5.55
N ILE A 443 3.38 -6.06 -4.57
CA ILE A 443 3.73 -5.43 -3.30
C ILE A 443 4.72 -6.31 -2.53
N LEU A 444 4.46 -7.61 -2.42
CA LEU A 444 5.39 -8.57 -1.80
C LEU A 444 6.74 -8.60 -2.55
N ASP A 445 6.73 -8.65 -3.88
CA ASP A 445 7.93 -8.67 -4.71
C ASP A 445 8.82 -7.43 -4.47
N SER A 446 8.21 -6.26 -4.30
CA SER A 446 8.95 -5.02 -4.00
C SER A 446 9.62 -5.02 -2.62
N GLN A 447 9.25 -5.95 -1.73
CA GLN A 447 9.86 -6.09 -0.39
C GLN A 447 11.07 -7.05 -0.39
N LYS A 448 11.39 -7.67 -1.52
CA LYS A 448 12.54 -8.60 -1.66
C LYS A 448 13.87 -8.00 -1.21
N GLU A 449 14.07 -6.69 -1.40
CA GLU A 449 15.30 -6.00 -0.98
C GLU A 449 15.51 -6.03 0.55
N VAL A 450 14.42 -6.15 1.31
CA VAL A 450 14.46 -6.16 2.78
C VAL A 450 14.52 -7.59 3.32
N GLN A 451 13.93 -8.58 2.61
CA GLN A 451 13.80 -9.96 3.09
C GLN A 451 14.44 -10.98 2.13
N ARG A 452 15.58 -11.56 2.50
CA ARG A 452 16.40 -12.45 1.65
C ARG A 452 15.72 -13.75 1.20
N ASN A 453 14.71 -14.25 1.92
CA ASN A 453 14.04 -15.53 1.61
C ASN A 453 12.76 -15.41 0.76
N LEU A 454 12.36 -14.19 0.38
CA LEU A 454 11.08 -13.92 -0.26
C LEU A 454 10.92 -14.45 -1.73
N PRO A 455 11.97 -14.58 -2.57
CA PRO A 455 11.80 -14.97 -3.97
C PRO A 455 11.10 -16.30 -4.21
N PHE A 456 11.52 -17.36 -3.52
CA PHE A 456 10.92 -18.69 -3.65
C PHE A 456 9.47 -18.72 -3.14
N VAL A 457 9.18 -17.94 -2.10
CA VAL A 457 7.83 -17.80 -1.53
C VAL A 457 6.89 -17.20 -2.56
N VAL A 458 7.31 -16.16 -3.28
CA VAL A 458 6.49 -15.51 -4.31
C VAL A 458 6.17 -16.47 -5.46
N GLU A 459 7.17 -17.18 -6.00
CA GLU A 459 6.95 -18.17 -7.07
C GLU A 459 5.94 -19.25 -6.63
N SER A 460 6.11 -19.81 -5.43
CA SER A 460 5.20 -20.80 -4.87
C SER A 460 3.78 -20.26 -4.72
N LEU A 461 3.60 -19.03 -4.22
CA LEU A 461 2.29 -18.38 -4.12
C LEU A 461 1.61 -18.20 -5.48
N VAL A 462 2.35 -17.78 -6.51
CA VAL A 462 1.81 -17.62 -7.87
C VAL A 462 1.35 -18.95 -8.44
N PHE A 463 2.15 -20.01 -8.28
CA PHE A 463 1.77 -21.35 -8.70
C PHE A 463 0.53 -21.84 -7.93
N GLN A 464 0.50 -21.70 -6.60
CA GLN A 464 -0.64 -22.11 -5.79
C GLN A 464 -1.91 -21.31 -6.12
N ARG A 465 -1.81 -20.01 -6.45
CA ARG A 465 -2.96 -19.23 -6.93
C ARG A 465 -3.50 -19.74 -8.25
N LEU A 466 -2.63 -20.14 -9.18
CA LEU A 466 -3.04 -20.77 -10.43
C LEU A 466 -3.81 -22.07 -10.16
N LEU A 467 -3.30 -22.92 -9.27
CA LEU A 467 -3.99 -24.15 -8.87
C LEU A 467 -5.34 -23.87 -8.20
N TYR A 468 -5.41 -22.85 -7.34
CA TYR A 468 -6.65 -22.39 -6.72
C TYR A 468 -7.66 -21.93 -7.77
N HIS A 469 -7.23 -21.11 -8.74
CA HIS A 469 -8.09 -20.64 -9.83
C HIS A 469 -8.66 -21.80 -10.65
N ILE A 470 -7.83 -22.78 -11.00
CA ILE A 470 -8.27 -23.99 -11.71
C ILE A 470 -9.32 -24.74 -10.88
N THR A 471 -9.18 -24.77 -9.56
CA THR A 471 -10.18 -25.37 -8.65
C THR A 471 -11.51 -24.60 -8.68
N GLU A 472 -11.46 -23.27 -8.65
CA GLU A 472 -12.64 -22.41 -8.78
C GLU A 472 -13.37 -22.66 -10.11
N GLN A 473 -12.64 -22.67 -11.22
CA GLN A 473 -13.20 -22.88 -12.56
C GLN A 473 -13.72 -24.30 -12.75
N TYR A 474 -13.05 -25.30 -12.17
CA TYR A 474 -13.54 -26.68 -12.15
C TYR A 474 -14.91 -26.79 -11.46
N HIS A 475 -15.06 -26.19 -10.28
CA HIS A 475 -16.32 -26.16 -9.54
C HIS A 475 -17.42 -25.38 -10.29
N GLN A 476 -17.09 -24.23 -10.89
CA GLN A 476 -18.03 -23.48 -11.71
C GLN A 476 -18.50 -24.28 -12.92
N HIS A 477 -17.57 -24.91 -13.65
CA HIS A 477 -17.92 -25.75 -14.80
C HIS A 477 -18.76 -26.96 -14.39
N LEU A 478 -18.45 -27.58 -13.23
CA LEU A 478 -19.22 -28.67 -12.65
C LEU A 478 -20.65 -28.27 -12.29
N ALA A 479 -20.84 -27.09 -11.68
CA ALA A 479 -22.16 -26.58 -11.33
C ALA A 479 -23.01 -26.27 -12.58
N VAL A 480 -22.40 -25.71 -13.63
CA VAL A 480 -23.11 -25.29 -14.85
C VAL A 480 -23.39 -26.47 -15.79
N HIS A 481 -22.42 -27.37 -15.99
CA HIS A 481 -22.49 -28.41 -17.03
C HIS A 481 -22.61 -29.84 -16.50
N GLY A 482 -22.56 -30.02 -15.18
CA GLY A 482 -22.63 -31.32 -14.54
C GLY A 482 -21.36 -32.16 -14.66
N ARG A 483 -21.36 -33.29 -13.93
CA ARG A 483 -20.18 -34.13 -13.71
C ARG A 483 -19.59 -34.72 -14.99
N MET A 484 -20.44 -35.19 -15.91
CA MET A 484 -19.99 -35.87 -17.11
C MET A 484 -19.20 -34.95 -18.04
N LEU A 485 -19.71 -33.74 -18.32
CA LEU A 485 -19.02 -32.82 -19.22
C LEU A 485 -17.72 -32.31 -18.61
N THR A 486 -17.72 -32.00 -17.31
CA THR A 486 -16.49 -31.63 -16.59
C THR A 486 -15.46 -32.75 -16.64
N HIS A 487 -15.87 -34.00 -16.44
CA HIS A 487 -14.98 -35.15 -16.55
C HIS A 487 -14.37 -35.28 -17.96
N LEU A 488 -15.17 -35.15 -19.02
CA LEU A 488 -14.68 -35.19 -20.40
C LEU A 488 -13.69 -34.06 -20.69
N THR A 489 -13.96 -32.85 -20.20
CA THR A 489 -13.04 -31.71 -20.30
C THR A 489 -11.72 -32.01 -19.60
N MET A 490 -11.75 -32.56 -18.38
CA MET A 490 -10.53 -32.97 -17.68
C MET A 490 -9.76 -34.07 -18.45
N MET A 491 -10.47 -35.07 -18.97
CA MET A 491 -9.87 -36.15 -19.76
C MET A 491 -9.17 -35.63 -21.02
N GLN A 492 -9.75 -34.64 -21.71
CA GLN A 492 -9.14 -34.02 -22.89
C GLN A 492 -7.78 -33.38 -22.55
N VAL A 493 -7.63 -32.79 -21.37
CA VAL A 493 -6.36 -32.20 -20.92
C VAL A 493 -5.37 -33.28 -20.48
N LEU A 494 -5.86 -34.32 -19.83
CA LEU A 494 -5.06 -35.31 -19.11
C LEU A 494 -4.65 -36.53 -19.92
N VAL A 495 -5.23 -36.74 -21.10
CA VAL A 495 -4.89 -37.87 -21.98
C VAL A 495 -4.06 -37.40 -23.17
N GLN A 496 -2.98 -38.11 -23.47
CA GLN A 496 -2.18 -37.85 -24.67
C GLN A 496 -2.48 -38.89 -25.77
N ASP A 497 -2.89 -38.43 -26.96
CA ASP A 497 -2.96 -39.29 -28.13
C ASP A 497 -1.54 -39.67 -28.58
N ARG A 498 -1.27 -40.98 -28.65
CA ARG A 498 0.01 -41.55 -29.11
C ARG A 498 0.38 -41.07 -30.51
N ARG A 499 -0.59 -40.76 -31.38
CA ARG A 499 -0.36 -40.31 -32.76
C ARG A 499 0.22 -38.89 -32.85
N GLN A 500 -0.08 -38.01 -31.89
CA GLN A 500 0.43 -36.63 -31.91
C GLN A 500 1.92 -36.51 -31.53
N ARG A 501 2.53 -37.54 -30.90
CA ARG A 501 3.97 -37.53 -30.57
C ARG A 501 4.85 -37.49 -31.82
N SER A 502 4.39 -38.04 -32.93
CA SER A 502 5.19 -38.12 -34.16
C SER A 502 5.23 -36.80 -34.95
N ALA A 503 4.22 -35.92 -34.79
CA ALA A 503 4.13 -34.66 -35.53
C ALA A 503 4.66 -33.44 -34.77
N SER A 504 4.69 -33.49 -33.42
CA SER A 504 5.01 -32.33 -32.58
C SER A 504 6.49 -32.18 -32.21
N SER A 505 7.33 -33.20 -32.46
CA SER A 505 8.79 -33.09 -32.30
C SER A 505 9.45 -32.21 -33.36
N LEU A 506 8.85 -32.08 -34.55
CA LEU A 506 9.42 -31.31 -35.67
C LEU A 506 9.11 -29.80 -35.64
N ARG A 507 8.20 -29.32 -34.79
CA ARG A 507 7.76 -27.91 -34.77
C ARG A 507 8.36 -27.03 -33.67
N ARG A 508 9.19 -27.57 -32.79
CA ARG A 508 9.72 -26.82 -31.62
C ARG A 508 10.96 -25.95 -31.89
N GLY A 509 11.33 -25.73 -33.17
CA GLY A 509 12.58 -25.08 -33.56
C GLY A 509 12.53 -23.61 -34.02
N LEU A 510 11.36 -22.95 -34.14
CA LEU A 510 11.31 -21.57 -34.65
C LEU A 510 10.39 -20.69 -33.79
N GLY A 511 11.01 -19.83 -32.99
CA GLY A 511 10.37 -18.80 -32.15
C GLY A 511 9.73 -17.67 -32.95
N ARG A 512 8.65 -17.97 -33.69
CA ARG A 512 7.71 -16.95 -34.16
C ARG A 512 6.42 -17.07 -33.36
N LEU A 513 6.11 -16.02 -32.60
CA LEU A 513 4.77 -15.69 -32.11
C LEU A 513 3.82 -15.64 -33.32
N GLN A 514 3.24 -16.78 -33.69
CA GLN A 514 2.12 -16.79 -34.63
C GLN A 514 0.94 -16.12 -33.94
N ARG A 515 0.38 -15.11 -34.60
CA ARG A 515 -0.86 -14.42 -34.21
C ARG A 515 -1.89 -15.45 -33.72
N PRO A 516 -2.62 -15.16 -32.64
CA PRO A 516 -3.69 -16.02 -32.18
C PRO A 516 -4.68 -16.22 -33.34
N ARG A 517 -4.85 -17.47 -33.78
CA ARG A 517 -6.01 -17.82 -34.59
C ARG A 517 -7.23 -17.46 -33.77
N SER A 518 -8.18 -16.75 -34.36
CA SER A 518 -9.45 -16.40 -33.70
C SER A 518 -10.01 -17.64 -33.01
N ILE A 519 -10.10 -17.56 -31.68
CA ILE A 519 -10.63 -18.59 -30.80
C ILE A 519 -12.15 -18.58 -31.04
N SER A 520 -12.61 -19.26 -32.09
CA SER A 520 -14.03 -19.53 -32.29
C SER A 520 -14.31 -20.97 -31.92
N SER A 521 -15.10 -21.14 -30.85
CA SER A 521 -15.71 -22.37 -30.37
C SER A 521 -14.76 -23.46 -29.88
N PHE A 522 -15.06 -23.93 -28.67
CA PHE A 522 -14.77 -25.29 -28.21
C PHE A 522 -15.08 -26.24 -29.38
N SER A 523 -14.05 -26.77 -30.04
CA SER A 523 -14.29 -27.60 -31.22
C SER A 523 -14.87 -28.92 -30.73
N PHE A 524 -16.18 -29.11 -30.91
CA PHE A 524 -16.87 -30.37 -30.66
C PHE A 524 -16.20 -31.56 -31.36
N ARG A 525 -15.36 -31.32 -32.38
CA ARG A 525 -14.53 -32.37 -33.01
C ARG A 525 -13.54 -33.02 -32.03
N GLY A 526 -13.04 -32.27 -31.05
CA GLY A 526 -12.19 -32.81 -29.98
C GLY A 526 -12.96 -33.78 -29.09
N LEU A 527 -14.15 -33.36 -28.63
CA LEU A 527 -15.04 -34.17 -27.80
C LEU A 527 -15.60 -35.39 -28.54
N SER A 528 -15.94 -35.27 -29.84
CA SER A 528 -16.41 -36.40 -30.64
C SER A 528 -15.32 -37.46 -30.83
N ASN A 529 -14.07 -37.04 -30.99
CA ASN A 529 -12.93 -37.95 -31.06
C ASN A 529 -12.65 -38.59 -29.71
N LEU A 530 -12.74 -37.82 -28.61
CA LEU A 530 -12.55 -38.33 -27.26
C LEU A 530 -13.62 -39.37 -26.91
N THR A 531 -14.90 -39.06 -27.14
CA THR A 531 -16.02 -40.00 -26.92
C THR A 531 -15.89 -41.25 -27.78
N ARG A 532 -15.54 -41.13 -29.07
CA ARG A 532 -15.27 -42.30 -29.91
C ARG A 532 -14.09 -43.14 -29.39
N THR A 533 -13.09 -42.52 -28.76
CA THR A 533 -11.93 -43.24 -28.20
C THR A 533 -12.24 -43.85 -26.83
N LEU A 534 -13.09 -43.22 -26.03
CA LEU A 534 -13.51 -43.72 -24.71
C LEU A 534 -14.55 -44.85 -24.82
N PHE A 535 -15.43 -44.78 -25.82
CA PHE A 535 -16.56 -45.71 -25.99
C PHE A 535 -16.45 -46.66 -27.19
N GLY A 536 -15.37 -46.59 -27.98
CA GLY A 536 -15.15 -47.48 -29.12
C GLY A 536 -14.33 -48.73 -28.78
N ASP A 537 -14.49 -49.81 -29.56
CA ASP A 537 -13.83 -51.14 -29.43
C ASP A 537 -12.30 -51.13 -29.54
N HIS A 538 -11.67 -49.96 -29.58
CA HIS A 538 -10.23 -49.82 -29.60
C HIS A 538 -9.76 -49.27 -28.26
N THR A 539 -9.71 -50.15 -27.25
CA THR A 539 -9.02 -49.95 -25.96
C THR A 539 -7.51 -49.83 -26.13
N ARG A 540 -7.05 -48.96 -27.04
CA ARG A 540 -5.65 -48.56 -27.08
C ARG A 540 -5.38 -47.82 -25.79
N ALA A 541 -4.46 -48.36 -24.98
CA ALA A 541 -4.09 -47.82 -23.69
C ALA A 541 -3.78 -46.32 -23.76
N MET A 542 -4.76 -45.49 -23.38
CA MET A 542 -4.59 -44.05 -23.18
C MET A 542 -3.49 -43.86 -22.14
N GLN A 543 -2.43 -43.13 -22.52
CA GLN A 543 -1.35 -42.85 -21.59
C GLN A 543 -1.68 -41.56 -20.83
N PRO A 544 -1.58 -41.55 -19.49
CA PRO A 544 -1.76 -40.33 -18.73
C PRO A 544 -0.69 -39.32 -19.14
N LYS A 545 -1.13 -38.09 -19.40
CA LYS A 545 -0.24 -36.97 -19.66
C LYS A 545 0.43 -36.57 -18.34
N LEU A 546 1.76 -36.55 -18.35
CA LEU A 546 2.58 -36.29 -17.16
C LEU A 546 3.07 -34.84 -17.06
N ALA A 547 2.81 -34.03 -18.10
CA ALA A 547 3.17 -32.62 -18.17
C ALA A 547 2.09 -31.85 -18.92
N VAL A 548 1.59 -30.77 -18.33
CA VAL A 548 0.58 -29.87 -18.92
C VAL A 548 1.16 -28.46 -18.92
N SER A 549 1.15 -27.77 -20.07
CA SER A 549 1.55 -26.36 -20.13
C SER A 549 0.35 -25.47 -19.86
N VAL A 550 0.61 -24.23 -19.44
CA VAL A 550 -0.44 -23.25 -19.16
C VAL A 550 -1.14 -22.81 -20.45
N GLU A 551 -0.45 -22.76 -21.59
CA GLU A 551 -1.10 -22.46 -22.89
C GLU A 551 -2.19 -23.47 -23.23
N LEU A 552 -1.97 -24.76 -22.93
CA LEU A 552 -2.98 -25.77 -23.18
C LEU A 552 -4.20 -25.56 -22.29
N LEU A 553 -4.01 -25.10 -21.06
CA LEU A 553 -5.13 -24.80 -20.17
C LEU A 553 -5.98 -23.64 -20.70
N ALA A 554 -5.36 -22.65 -21.36
CA ALA A 554 -6.08 -21.54 -21.99
C ALA A 554 -7.01 -21.97 -23.14
N GLU A 555 -6.84 -23.19 -23.67
CA GLU A 555 -7.75 -23.81 -24.64
C GLU A 555 -8.96 -24.49 -23.97
N THR A 556 -9.08 -24.42 -22.64
CA THR A 556 -10.08 -25.10 -21.81
C THR A 556 -10.87 -24.09 -20.99
N PRO A 557 -12.00 -24.46 -20.36
CA PRO A 557 -12.73 -23.55 -19.50
C PRO A 557 -12.08 -23.39 -18.11
N LEU A 558 -10.94 -24.03 -17.85
CA LEU A 558 -10.26 -23.98 -16.55
C LEU A 558 -9.46 -22.70 -16.32
N ILE A 559 -9.11 -21.97 -17.39
CA ILE A 559 -8.47 -20.66 -17.31
C ILE A 559 -8.82 -19.84 -18.54
N SER A 560 -9.27 -18.60 -18.32
CA SER A 560 -9.55 -17.67 -19.42
C SER A 560 -8.25 -17.08 -19.98
N THR A 561 -8.28 -16.64 -21.24
CA THR A 561 -7.13 -15.92 -21.83
C THR A 561 -6.84 -14.63 -21.08
N ASP A 562 -7.86 -13.90 -20.63
CA ASP A 562 -7.70 -12.64 -19.90
C ASP A 562 -7.05 -12.87 -18.52
N THR A 563 -7.48 -13.91 -17.81
CA THR A 563 -6.85 -14.34 -16.56
C THR A 563 -5.37 -14.66 -16.77
N LEU A 564 -5.04 -15.39 -17.82
CA LEU A 564 -3.66 -15.73 -18.15
C LEU A 564 -2.83 -14.48 -18.47
N LEU A 565 -3.39 -13.52 -19.20
CA LEU A 565 -2.74 -12.24 -19.49
C LEU A 565 -2.50 -11.43 -18.21
N LEU A 566 -3.42 -11.46 -17.24
CA LEU A 566 -3.22 -10.82 -15.94
C LEU A 566 -2.09 -11.47 -15.14
N LEU A 567 -2.07 -12.81 -15.04
CA LEU A 567 -1.01 -13.52 -14.32
C LEU A 567 0.37 -13.34 -14.97
N ARG A 568 0.43 -13.28 -16.31
CA ARG A 568 1.67 -12.98 -17.05
C ARG A 568 2.24 -11.58 -16.77
N LYS A 569 1.45 -10.64 -16.23
CA LYS A 569 1.99 -9.34 -15.77
C LYS A 569 2.99 -9.48 -14.62
N LEU A 570 3.02 -10.63 -13.94
CA LEU A 570 4.00 -10.96 -12.91
C LEU A 570 5.38 -11.34 -13.49
N GLY A 571 5.51 -11.42 -14.82
CA GLY A 571 6.77 -11.69 -15.53
C GLY A 571 7.44 -12.97 -15.06
N ALA A 572 8.71 -12.87 -14.65
CA ALA A 572 9.52 -14.02 -14.23
C ALA A 572 8.88 -14.84 -13.09
N ASN A 573 8.10 -14.22 -12.19
CA ASN A 573 7.41 -14.92 -11.11
C ASN A 573 6.28 -15.85 -11.61
N PHE A 574 5.84 -15.70 -12.87
CA PHE A 574 4.85 -16.57 -13.53
C PHE A 574 5.47 -17.41 -14.65
N ASP A 575 6.35 -16.84 -15.46
CA ASP A 575 6.93 -17.48 -16.66
C ASP A 575 7.70 -18.78 -16.36
N TRP A 576 8.16 -18.96 -15.13
CA TRP A 576 8.85 -20.19 -14.71
C TRP A 576 7.91 -21.42 -14.68
N ILE A 577 6.59 -21.22 -14.53
CA ILE A 577 5.60 -22.30 -14.42
C ILE A 577 5.63 -23.17 -15.68
N ASP A 578 5.57 -22.54 -16.87
CA ASP A 578 5.60 -23.23 -18.16
C ASP A 578 6.91 -23.96 -18.43
N ASN A 579 7.99 -23.55 -17.76
CA ASN A 579 9.32 -24.11 -17.99
C ASN A 579 9.67 -25.22 -16.99
N ARG A 580 9.19 -25.12 -15.75
CA ARG A 580 9.67 -25.96 -14.63
C ARG A 580 8.55 -26.67 -13.86
N ALA A 581 7.31 -26.17 -13.87
CA ALA A 581 6.22 -26.69 -13.04
C ALA A 581 5.17 -27.53 -13.79
N ASN A 582 5.33 -27.76 -15.10
CA ASN A 582 4.35 -28.49 -15.92
C ASN A 582 3.99 -29.88 -15.39
N ASN A 583 4.97 -30.58 -14.78
CA ASN A 583 4.74 -31.90 -14.20
C ASN A 583 3.91 -31.81 -12.92
N ALA A 584 4.21 -30.84 -12.05
CA ALA A 584 3.44 -30.57 -10.84
C ALA A 584 1.99 -30.20 -11.17
N LEU A 585 1.80 -29.34 -12.18
CA LEU A 585 0.49 -28.94 -12.70
C LEU A 585 -0.29 -30.15 -13.23
N ALA A 586 0.35 -31.04 -13.99
CA ALA A 586 -0.28 -32.26 -14.47
C ALA A 586 -0.73 -33.18 -13.32
N VAL A 587 0.13 -33.38 -12.31
CA VAL A 587 -0.21 -34.18 -11.12
C VAL A 587 -1.44 -33.58 -10.43
N PHE A 588 -1.45 -32.26 -10.19
CA PHE A 588 -2.58 -31.58 -9.58
C PHE A 588 -3.89 -31.82 -10.36
N LEU A 589 -3.87 -31.62 -11.67
CA LEU A 589 -5.04 -31.81 -12.54
C LEU A 589 -5.56 -33.26 -12.53
N HIS A 590 -4.69 -34.26 -12.40
CA HIS A 590 -5.12 -35.66 -12.23
C HIS A 590 -5.80 -35.91 -10.88
N HIS A 591 -5.36 -35.22 -9.82
CA HIS A 591 -5.94 -35.38 -8.49
C HIS A 591 -7.27 -34.63 -8.32
N LEU A 592 -7.41 -33.45 -8.94
CA LEU A 592 -8.56 -32.56 -8.81
C LEU A 592 -9.94 -33.24 -8.99
N PRO A 593 -10.22 -34.06 -10.03
CA PRO A 593 -11.53 -34.69 -10.18
C PRO A 593 -11.73 -35.92 -9.27
N ARG A 594 -10.68 -36.36 -8.54
CA ARG A 594 -10.66 -37.60 -7.77
C ARG A 594 -10.70 -37.42 -6.26
N SER A 595 -10.46 -36.22 -5.73
CA SER A 595 -10.52 -35.88 -4.30
C SER A 595 -11.95 -35.77 -3.74
N GLY A 596 -12.94 -36.35 -4.43
CA GLY A 596 -14.35 -36.28 -4.02
C GLY A 596 -15.01 -34.96 -4.41
N ILE A 597 -16.24 -35.04 -4.92
CA ILE A 597 -17.06 -33.87 -5.28
C ILE A 597 -17.88 -33.38 -4.05
N GLU A 598 -17.73 -34.05 -2.91
CA GLU A 598 -18.52 -33.79 -1.70
C GLU A 598 -18.18 -32.46 -1.02
N HIS A 599 -17.23 -31.70 -1.55
CA HIS A 599 -16.86 -30.38 -1.04
C HIS A 599 -17.91 -29.34 -1.39
N SER A 600 -18.39 -28.65 -0.36
CA SER A 600 -19.33 -27.53 -0.49
C SER A 600 -18.72 -26.30 -1.14
N SER A 601 -17.39 -26.17 -1.18
CA SER A 601 -16.71 -25.01 -1.74
C SER A 601 -15.37 -25.34 -2.43
N PRO A 602 -14.92 -24.49 -3.40
CA PRO A 602 -13.58 -24.58 -3.98
C PRO A 602 -12.46 -24.42 -2.94
N ALA A 603 -12.71 -23.62 -1.89
CA ALA A 603 -11.78 -23.37 -0.81
C ALA A 603 -11.47 -24.64 -0.01
N ASP A 604 -12.50 -25.40 0.36
CA ASP A 604 -12.34 -26.62 1.14
C ASP A 604 -11.71 -27.73 0.29
N HIS A 605 -12.11 -27.85 -0.97
CA HIS A 605 -11.52 -28.79 -1.92
C HIS A 605 -10.01 -28.51 -2.12
N PHE A 606 -9.62 -27.24 -2.26
CA PHE A 606 -8.21 -26.87 -2.39
C PHE A 606 -7.42 -27.16 -1.11
N LYS A 607 -7.97 -26.84 0.08
CA LYS A 607 -7.34 -27.16 1.36
C LYS A 607 -7.11 -28.66 1.53
N GLU A 608 -8.09 -29.48 1.19
CA GLU A 608 -7.95 -30.94 1.27
C GLU A 608 -6.81 -31.41 0.36
N LEU A 609 -6.80 -30.97 -0.90
CA LEU A 609 -5.73 -31.29 -1.86
C LEU A 609 -4.35 -30.85 -1.35
N ALA A 610 -4.24 -29.65 -0.78
CA ALA A 610 -3.00 -29.14 -0.21
C ALA A 610 -2.55 -29.91 1.04
N ALA A 611 -3.49 -30.46 1.81
CA ALA A 611 -3.22 -31.28 3.00
C ALA A 611 -2.81 -32.72 2.67
N LEU A 612 -3.05 -33.21 1.44
CA LEU A 612 -2.64 -34.55 1.04
C LEU A 612 -1.11 -34.66 1.06
N ARG A 613 -0.57 -35.48 1.99
CA ARG A 613 0.89 -35.73 2.12
C ARG A 613 1.56 -36.11 0.80
N LYS A 614 0.87 -36.87 -0.06
CA LYS A 614 1.36 -37.26 -1.39
C LYS A 614 1.52 -36.09 -2.37
N LEU A 615 0.80 -34.99 -2.17
CA LEU A 615 0.87 -33.76 -2.97
C LEU A 615 1.74 -32.68 -2.32
N SER A 616 2.31 -32.89 -1.13
CA SER A 616 3.06 -31.85 -0.43
C SER A 616 4.19 -31.25 -1.28
N LYS A 617 4.86 -32.09 -2.08
CA LYS A 617 5.92 -31.65 -3.01
C LYS A 617 5.38 -30.82 -4.18
N VAL A 618 4.17 -31.11 -4.66
CA VAL A 618 3.52 -30.35 -5.74
C VAL A 618 3.24 -28.91 -5.30
N PHE A 619 2.83 -28.71 -4.04
CA PHE A 619 2.52 -27.37 -3.51
C PHE A 619 3.76 -26.61 -3.03
N ARG A 620 4.71 -27.29 -2.36
CA ARG A 620 5.90 -26.64 -1.78
C ARG A 620 7.00 -26.38 -2.81
N ASP A 621 7.32 -27.40 -3.62
CA ASP A 621 8.49 -27.39 -4.51
C ASP A 621 8.09 -27.84 -5.93
N PRO A 622 7.25 -27.06 -6.65
CA PRO A 622 6.65 -27.51 -7.91
C PRO A 622 7.70 -27.78 -9.01
N ALA A 623 8.80 -27.02 -8.99
CA ALA A 623 9.92 -27.18 -9.92
C ALA A 623 10.65 -28.52 -9.77
N ASP A 624 10.61 -29.13 -8.59
CA ASP A 624 11.33 -30.38 -8.28
C ASP A 624 10.51 -31.64 -8.59
N VAL A 625 9.29 -31.47 -9.13
CA VAL A 625 8.46 -32.59 -9.57
C VAL A 625 8.98 -33.10 -10.91
N SER A 626 9.87 -34.09 -10.85
CA SER A 626 10.38 -34.76 -12.05
C SER A 626 9.28 -35.53 -12.79
N PRO A 627 9.45 -35.84 -14.10
CA PRO A 627 8.52 -36.69 -14.82
C PRO A 627 8.32 -38.08 -14.19
N HIS A 628 9.36 -38.62 -13.55
CA HIS A 628 9.28 -39.90 -12.83
C HIS A 628 8.41 -39.77 -11.57
N THR A 629 8.63 -38.70 -10.79
CA THR A 629 7.81 -38.38 -9.61
C THR A 629 6.34 -38.21 -10.00
N ALA A 630 6.07 -37.43 -11.07
CA ALA A 630 4.73 -37.24 -11.58
C ALA A 630 4.08 -38.57 -12.01
N LYS A 631 4.81 -39.42 -12.73
CA LYS A 631 4.34 -40.76 -13.11
C LYS A 631 3.94 -41.60 -11.91
N ASN A 632 4.76 -41.59 -10.85
CA ASN A 632 4.48 -42.37 -9.64
C ASN A 632 3.24 -41.84 -8.92
N LEU A 633 3.11 -40.52 -8.77
CA LEU A 633 1.93 -39.91 -8.13
C LEU A 633 0.65 -40.17 -8.91
N VAL A 634 0.68 -40.06 -10.24
CA VAL A 634 -0.49 -40.32 -11.10
C VAL A 634 -0.86 -41.81 -11.14
N LYS A 635 0.11 -42.72 -11.12
CA LYS A 635 -0.15 -44.17 -11.11
C LYS A 635 -0.84 -44.67 -9.84
N LEU A 636 -0.68 -43.96 -8.72
CA LEU A 636 -1.34 -44.30 -7.45
C LEU A 636 -2.83 -43.94 -7.45
N LEU A 637 -3.32 -43.27 -8.49
CA LEU A 637 -4.72 -42.90 -8.60
C LEU A 637 -5.55 -44.05 -9.19
N PRO A 638 -6.79 -44.25 -8.72
CA PRO A 638 -7.70 -45.16 -9.39
C PRO A 638 -7.94 -44.73 -10.85
N PRO A 639 -8.26 -45.68 -11.75
CA PRO A 639 -8.69 -45.37 -13.11
C PRO A 639 -9.77 -44.28 -13.10
N LEU A 640 -9.68 -43.31 -14.02
CA LEU A 640 -10.62 -42.18 -14.08
C LEU A 640 -12.08 -42.66 -14.28
N ASP A 641 -12.26 -43.83 -14.91
CA ASP A 641 -13.56 -44.38 -15.29
C ASP A 641 -14.22 -45.22 -14.19
N GLN A 642 -13.51 -45.53 -13.09
CA GLN A 642 -14.15 -46.19 -11.96
C GLN A 642 -14.89 -45.14 -11.13
N PRO A 643 -16.23 -45.16 -11.05
CA PRO A 643 -16.93 -44.35 -10.06
C PRO A 643 -16.31 -44.72 -8.71
N LEU A 644 -15.89 -43.70 -7.94
CA LEU A 644 -15.47 -43.89 -6.57
C LEU A 644 -16.62 -44.62 -5.88
N ALA A 645 -16.46 -45.94 -5.70
CA ALA A 645 -17.41 -46.73 -4.94
C ALA A 645 -17.51 -46.01 -3.62
N HIS A 646 -18.70 -45.49 -3.30
CA HIS A 646 -18.95 -44.79 -2.06
C HIS A 646 -18.52 -45.75 -0.94
N SER A 647 -17.31 -45.51 -0.43
CA SER A 647 -16.85 -46.04 0.83
C SER A 647 -17.79 -45.36 1.82
N ALA A 648 -18.92 -45.99 2.09
CA ALA A 648 -19.74 -45.70 3.25
C ALA A 648 -18.79 -45.78 4.45
N ARG A 649 -18.25 -44.63 4.86
CA ARG A 649 -17.58 -44.52 6.15
C ARG A 649 -18.70 -44.60 7.18
N PRO A 650 -18.59 -45.47 8.20
CA PRO A 650 -19.53 -45.50 9.30
C PRO A 650 -19.54 -44.18 10.08
#